data_AF-A0A415USD8-F1
#
_entry.id   AF-A0A415USD8-F1
#
_cell.length_a   1.000
_cell.length_b   1.000
_cell.length_c   1.000
_cell.angle_alpha   90.00
_cell.angle_beta   90.00
_cell.angle_gamma   90.00
#
_symmetry.space_group_name_H-M   'P 1'
#
loop_
_entity.id
_entity.type
_entity.pdbx_description
1 polymer ?
#
loop_
_entity_poly.entity_id
_entity_poly.type
_entity_poly.pdbx_seq_one_letter_code
_entity_poly.pdbx_strand_id
1 'polypeptide(L)'
;MEFYASCPEGFESALADELKWLGLSHVRRLKGRATFEGELEEGYRACLWSRLASRVFVVLGRFEAQDADELYDAVYDIAWENIVRCGATIAITARGVTEQLRNTRFSALRAKDALCDRLAETTGRRADVDAADPDVHLLLSLRQRRASISLDLSGDPLFKRLPPAATRAGEGAHVLRPDYAALVLAQVGWTALCERELTADDYENEALPTLIDASCAGGGLLLEAVNILTDRAPSAARERWGFEGWQLHDATLWEQLLAEAREREAAARERQARIVAVDIDPAARKTAECMVKCAGYKRFVDFCAAKSATVLDHAGAVAGAVLVADTTETPLSLMHDAMTLVGELRRAPELASAPVAALTRDGLLARALHAEPARSIAVMPNNEEATIEVWPSLDHAAAAFEAATSADAEEQTAVADDVIGDEAPAMPEPAATLDLGDGKPLPVLIPESEQFANRLRKNARLRRKWAKREGVSCYRVYDADLPDYSAAIDLYEGCPQTPGRWLVIAEYAAPKTIDPALAQARMLDILAIAPRILDVPAEHVHAKARMRSRGGSQYGKQGAGKGGSGERANIARRRLPLIEEGGLTFAVNFDDYLDVGIFLDHRVTRDLVREHAKQARRFLNLFAYTGTATCYAADGGVEETVTVDLSNTYLDWAERNMRQNGFVGPQHHFVRDDVLAWIRDQRQTRNRWDLIFVDPPTFSNSSKMGRRTWDVQRDHVELLAGVSRLLAQGGHAIFSCNLRGFRPETRKLARAGVVLEDITAQTIPEDFARNQKVHHCYIVRRLPIEDAMAEVGFSAEEIAERTEELRNPEARKPRAAVPAHAQAGNGKSNFAGKPSPAGKPKKKKFYASKPKGR
;
A
#
# COMPACT_ATOMS: atom_id res chain seq x y z
N MET A 1 -23.83 7.35 37.68
CA MET A 1 -23.77 7.94 36.31
C MET A 1 -23.59 6.84 35.27
N GLU A 2 -23.99 7.07 34.01
CA GLU A 2 -23.75 6.13 32.91
C GLU A 2 -22.68 6.66 31.95
N PHE A 3 -21.72 5.80 31.63
CA PHE A 3 -20.61 6.11 30.75
C PHE A 3 -20.49 5.12 29.59
N TYR A 4 -19.79 5.55 28.54
CA TYR A 4 -19.26 4.62 27.55
C TYR A 4 -17.91 5.05 27.00
N ALA A 5 -17.05 4.08 26.77
CA ALA A 5 -15.78 4.24 26.07
C ALA A 5 -15.94 3.75 24.62
N SER A 6 -15.68 4.62 23.66
CA SER A 6 -15.64 4.27 22.23
C SER A 6 -14.31 3.62 21.85
N CYS A 7 -14.31 2.77 20.83
CA CYS A 7 -13.10 2.15 20.28
C CYS A 7 -13.28 1.82 18.79
N PRO A 8 -12.20 1.49 18.06
CA PRO A 8 -12.32 0.90 16.73
C PRO A 8 -13.07 -0.45 16.77
N GLU A 9 -13.60 -0.89 15.63
CA GLU A 9 -14.16 -2.23 15.49
C GLU A 9 -13.07 -3.29 15.72
N GLY A 10 -13.40 -4.37 16.44
CA GLY A 10 -12.48 -5.43 16.85
C GLY A 10 -11.94 -5.27 18.28
N PHE A 11 -11.99 -4.07 18.86
CA PHE A 11 -11.46 -3.78 20.20
C PHE A 11 -12.42 -4.13 21.34
N GLU A 12 -13.70 -4.32 21.04
CA GLU A 12 -14.79 -4.31 22.04
C GLU A 12 -14.57 -5.32 23.17
N SER A 13 -14.06 -6.51 22.83
CA SER A 13 -13.76 -7.55 23.82
C SER A 13 -12.66 -7.10 24.77
N ALA A 14 -11.51 -6.70 24.23
CA ALA A 14 -10.34 -6.32 25.00
C ALA A 14 -10.60 -5.05 25.83
N LEU A 15 -11.31 -4.06 25.26
CA LEU A 15 -11.69 -2.86 25.99
C LEU A 15 -12.59 -3.19 27.18
N ALA A 16 -13.59 -4.05 27.01
CA ALA A 16 -14.44 -4.41 28.14
C ALA A 16 -13.69 -5.19 29.23
N ASP A 17 -12.71 -6.01 28.87
CA ASP A 17 -11.89 -6.70 29.85
C ASP A 17 -10.95 -5.73 30.58
N GLU A 18 -10.35 -4.77 29.87
CA GLU A 18 -9.59 -3.67 30.46
C GLU A 18 -10.43 -2.85 31.45
N LEU A 19 -11.65 -2.45 31.08
CA LEU A 19 -12.53 -1.68 31.97
C LEU A 19 -12.90 -2.46 33.23
N LYS A 20 -13.17 -3.77 33.13
CA LYS A 20 -13.41 -4.61 34.31
C LYS A 20 -12.18 -4.73 35.18
N TRP A 21 -11.01 -4.88 34.57
CA TRP A 21 -9.73 -4.96 35.26
C TRP A 21 -9.41 -3.65 36.02
N LEU A 22 -9.84 -2.50 35.49
CA LEU A 22 -9.80 -1.21 36.18
C LEU A 22 -10.82 -1.06 37.33
N GLY A 23 -11.56 -2.12 37.66
CA GLY A 23 -12.55 -2.12 38.75
C GLY A 23 -13.91 -1.50 38.37
N LEU A 24 -14.16 -1.23 37.08
CA LEU A 24 -15.42 -0.62 36.64
C LEU A 24 -16.57 -1.63 36.66
N SER A 25 -17.73 -1.16 37.09
CA SER A 25 -18.93 -1.98 37.25
C SER A 25 -19.85 -1.93 36.03
N HIS A 26 -20.70 -2.95 35.90
CA HIS A 26 -21.71 -3.08 34.84
C HIS A 26 -21.17 -2.94 33.40
N VAL A 27 -19.94 -3.41 33.16
CA VAL A 27 -19.30 -3.31 31.84
C VAL A 27 -20.03 -4.18 30.81
N ARG A 28 -20.56 -3.55 29.75
CA ARG A 28 -21.20 -4.25 28.62
C ARG A 28 -20.53 -3.93 27.30
N ARG A 29 -20.23 -4.96 26.52
CA ARG A 29 -19.68 -4.88 25.17
C ARG A 29 -20.77 -4.50 24.19
N LEU A 30 -20.53 -3.50 23.35
CA LEU A 30 -21.42 -3.07 22.26
C LEU A 30 -20.58 -2.77 21.01
N LYS A 31 -21.17 -2.80 19.82
CA LYS A 31 -20.42 -2.51 18.59
C LYS A 31 -19.73 -1.12 18.66
N GLY A 32 -18.40 -1.12 18.51
CA GLY A 32 -17.50 0.04 18.56
C GLY A 32 -17.40 0.74 19.91
N ARG A 33 -17.82 0.11 21.02
CA ARG A 33 -17.78 0.72 22.37
C ARG A 33 -17.94 -0.29 23.52
N ALA A 34 -17.61 0.12 24.74
CA ALA A 34 -18.04 -0.55 25.97
C ALA A 34 -18.75 0.45 26.89
N THR A 35 -19.90 0.07 27.47
CA THR A 35 -20.63 0.89 28.46
C THR A 35 -20.28 0.44 29.86
N PHE A 36 -20.32 1.35 30.83
CA PHE A 36 -20.12 1.06 32.25
C PHE A 36 -20.88 2.09 33.11
N GLU A 37 -21.08 1.78 34.38
CA GLU A 37 -21.79 2.63 35.33
C GLU A 37 -20.95 2.82 36.59
N GLY A 38 -21.07 3.99 37.21
CA GLY A 38 -20.31 4.36 38.41
C GLY A 38 -20.49 5.82 38.79
N GLU A 39 -19.72 6.28 39.76
CA GLU A 39 -19.61 7.69 40.11
C GLU A 39 -18.64 8.42 39.17
N LEU A 40 -18.32 9.67 39.49
CA LEU A 40 -17.40 10.48 38.70
C LEU A 40 -15.99 9.88 38.62
N GLU A 41 -15.53 9.24 39.70
CA GLU A 41 -14.20 8.62 39.79
C GLU A 41 -14.02 7.57 38.71
N GLU A 42 -15.00 6.71 38.46
CA GLU A 42 -14.98 5.67 37.42
C GLU A 42 -14.81 6.27 36.02
N GLY A 43 -15.47 7.39 35.74
CA GLY A 43 -15.32 8.13 34.49
C GLY A 43 -13.90 8.67 34.30
N TYR A 44 -13.32 9.25 35.36
CA TYR A 44 -11.94 9.71 35.36
C TYR A 44 -10.93 8.58 35.26
N ARG A 45 -11.15 7.47 35.97
CA ARG A 45 -10.30 6.27 35.94
C ARG A 45 -10.25 5.70 34.53
N ALA A 46 -11.38 5.60 33.83
CA ALA A 46 -11.41 5.21 32.43
C ALA A 46 -10.62 6.17 31.52
N CYS A 47 -10.74 7.49 31.73
CA CYS A 47 -10.00 8.51 30.97
C CYS A 47 -8.48 8.41 31.17
N LEU A 48 -8.05 8.22 32.42
CA LEU A 48 -6.64 8.22 32.80
C LEU A 48 -5.95 6.91 32.40
N TRP A 49 -6.62 5.77 32.61
CA TRP A 49 -6.00 4.45 32.57
C TRP A 49 -6.30 3.61 31.33
N SER A 50 -7.37 3.88 30.59
CA SER A 50 -7.69 3.06 29.42
C SER A 50 -6.64 3.23 28.32
N ARG A 51 -6.05 2.10 27.88
CA ARG A 51 -5.08 2.06 26.79
C ARG A 51 -5.78 1.85 25.45
N LEU A 52 -6.96 1.24 25.46
CA LEU A 52 -7.72 0.79 24.28
C LEU A 52 -8.84 1.75 23.86
N ALA A 53 -9.37 2.57 24.78
CA ALA A 53 -10.43 3.51 24.46
C ALA A 53 -9.92 4.61 23.51
N SER A 54 -10.76 4.98 22.55
CA SER A 54 -10.55 6.19 21.73
C SER A 54 -10.99 7.45 22.47
N ARG A 55 -12.19 7.42 23.09
CA ARG A 55 -12.81 8.53 23.83
C ARG A 55 -13.79 7.97 24.86
N VAL A 56 -13.91 8.62 26.01
CA VAL A 56 -14.84 8.29 27.10
C VAL A 56 -15.92 9.37 27.19
N PHE A 57 -17.16 8.96 27.32
CA PHE A 57 -18.32 9.85 27.36
C PHE A 57 -19.18 9.57 28.58
N VAL A 58 -19.77 10.63 29.15
CA VAL A 58 -20.89 10.52 30.10
C VAL A 58 -22.21 10.79 29.38
N VAL A 59 -23.22 9.93 29.59
CA VAL A 59 -24.53 10.09 28.98
C VAL A 59 -25.35 11.07 29.79
N LEU A 60 -25.74 12.20 29.18
CA LEU A 60 -26.53 13.24 29.84
C LEU A 60 -28.04 13.00 29.72
N GLY A 61 -28.48 12.40 28.61
CA GLY A 61 -29.88 12.14 28.38
C GLY A 61 -30.16 11.24 27.19
N ARG A 62 -31.32 10.56 27.24
CA ARG A 62 -31.92 9.80 26.15
C ARG A 62 -33.38 10.16 26.01
N PHE A 63 -33.79 10.44 24.79
CA PHE A 63 -35.14 10.89 24.48
C PHE A 63 -35.55 10.42 23.09
N GLU A 64 -36.85 10.49 22.80
CA GLU A 64 -37.33 10.33 21.44
C GLU A 64 -37.18 11.66 20.69
N ALA A 65 -36.78 11.59 19.43
CA ALA A 65 -36.69 12.74 18.55
C ALA A 65 -36.88 12.28 17.11
N GLN A 66 -38.11 12.37 16.62
CA GLN A 66 -38.48 12.02 15.26
C GLN A 66 -38.07 13.11 14.28
N ASP A 67 -38.31 14.36 14.65
CA ASP A 67 -38.09 15.55 13.83
C ASP A 67 -37.25 16.61 14.55
N ALA A 68 -37.15 17.79 13.93
CA ALA A 68 -36.29 18.87 14.39
C ALA A 68 -36.82 19.61 15.61
N ASP A 69 -38.14 19.64 15.78
CA ASP A 69 -38.79 20.38 16.86
C ASP A 69 -38.82 19.50 18.13
N GLU A 70 -39.15 18.21 18.00
CA GLU A 70 -39.00 17.25 19.11
C GLU A 70 -37.54 17.18 19.61
N LEU A 71 -36.56 17.23 18.69
CA LEU A 71 -35.14 17.30 19.07
C LEU A 71 -34.81 18.60 19.81
N TYR A 72 -35.36 19.73 19.38
CA TYR A 72 -35.11 21.02 20.00
C TYR A 72 -35.68 21.03 21.43
N ASP A 73 -36.95 20.67 21.59
CA ASP A 73 -37.63 20.68 22.88
C ASP A 73 -36.94 19.75 23.89
N ALA A 74 -36.63 18.51 23.49
CA ALA A 74 -35.98 17.55 24.38
C ALA A 74 -34.55 17.96 24.78
N VAL A 75 -33.82 18.67 23.91
CA VAL A 75 -32.51 19.23 24.25
C VAL A 75 -32.65 20.48 25.11
N TYR A 76 -33.67 21.31 24.88
CA TYR A 76 -33.96 22.51 25.66
C TYR A 76 -34.29 22.19 27.13
N ASP A 77 -35.01 21.09 27.37
CA ASP A 77 -35.44 20.66 28.70
C ASP A 77 -34.30 20.19 29.61
N ILE A 78 -33.11 19.94 29.06
CA ILE A 78 -31.93 19.60 29.86
C ILE A 78 -31.47 20.85 30.62
N ALA A 79 -31.26 20.72 31.94
CA ALA A 79 -30.75 21.79 32.80
C ALA A 79 -29.26 22.08 32.54
N TRP A 80 -28.95 22.67 31.37
CA TRP A 80 -27.60 22.98 30.91
C TRP A 80 -26.83 23.89 31.86
N GLU A 81 -27.52 24.72 32.64
CA GLU A 81 -26.96 25.55 33.70
C GLU A 81 -26.23 24.74 34.80
N ASN A 82 -26.58 23.45 34.95
CA ASN A 82 -25.94 22.53 35.88
C ASN A 82 -24.86 21.66 35.22
N ILE A 83 -24.62 21.83 33.91
CA ILE A 83 -23.71 21.01 33.11
C ILE A 83 -22.60 21.87 32.50
N VAL A 84 -22.89 23.02 31.92
CA VAL A 84 -21.89 23.88 31.28
C VAL A 84 -21.46 24.96 32.26
N ARG A 85 -20.16 25.03 32.56
CA ARG A 85 -19.60 26.06 33.43
C ARG A 85 -19.80 27.45 32.80
N CYS A 86 -20.07 28.45 33.64
CA CYS A 86 -20.23 29.83 33.19
C CYS A 86 -18.96 30.31 32.46
N GLY A 87 -19.12 30.79 31.22
CA GLY A 87 -18.02 31.25 30.37
C GLY A 87 -17.33 30.17 29.54
N ALA A 88 -17.70 28.89 29.69
CA ALA A 88 -17.17 27.80 28.88
C ALA A 88 -17.70 27.86 27.44
N THR A 89 -16.82 27.57 26.48
CA THR A 89 -17.17 27.39 25.08
C THR A 89 -17.73 25.99 24.82
N ILE A 90 -18.63 25.87 23.84
CA ILE A 90 -19.26 24.59 23.49
C ILE A 90 -19.07 24.22 22.02
N ALA A 91 -19.13 22.92 21.74
CA ALA A 91 -19.43 22.43 20.40
C ALA A 91 -20.25 21.15 20.44
N ILE A 92 -21.16 20.99 19.47
CA ILE A 92 -21.97 19.79 19.31
C ILE A 92 -21.63 19.10 17.99
N THR A 93 -21.26 17.83 18.06
CA THR A 93 -21.14 16.95 16.89
C THR A 93 -22.31 15.99 16.87
N ALA A 94 -22.89 15.73 15.69
CA ALA A 94 -23.92 14.71 15.54
C ALA A 94 -23.42 13.51 14.72
N ARG A 95 -23.84 12.31 15.11
CA ARG A 95 -23.65 11.06 14.36
C ARG A 95 -24.96 10.31 14.17
N GLY A 96 -25.06 9.56 13.08
CA GLY A 96 -26.28 8.83 12.70
C GLY A 96 -27.35 9.75 12.13
N VAL A 97 -28.44 9.14 11.66
CA VAL A 97 -29.58 9.83 11.03
C VAL A 97 -30.88 9.13 11.41
N THR A 98 -31.98 9.88 11.37
CA THR A 98 -33.35 9.34 11.44
C THR A 98 -34.03 9.50 10.08
N GLU A 99 -35.29 9.07 9.96
CA GLU A 99 -36.06 9.25 8.73
C GLU A 99 -36.27 10.72 8.38
N GLN A 100 -36.45 11.61 9.36
CA GLN A 100 -36.61 13.04 9.12
C GLN A 100 -35.32 13.85 9.35
N LEU A 101 -34.47 13.43 10.30
CA LEU A 101 -33.18 14.06 10.59
C LEU A 101 -32.07 13.41 9.76
N ARG A 102 -32.03 13.71 8.46
CA ARG A 102 -31.10 13.10 7.48
C ARG A 102 -29.74 13.79 7.35
N ASN A 103 -29.55 14.93 8.03
CA ASN A 103 -28.33 15.72 7.93
C ASN A 103 -27.76 15.99 9.33
N THR A 104 -26.63 15.37 9.63
CA THR A 104 -25.96 15.48 10.93
C THR A 104 -25.57 16.93 11.28
N ARG A 105 -25.15 17.75 10.32
CA ARG A 105 -24.82 19.16 10.60
C ARG A 105 -26.06 19.95 11.01
N PHE A 106 -27.20 19.67 10.39
CA PHE A 106 -28.46 20.31 10.75
C PHE A 106 -28.93 19.88 12.14
N SER A 107 -28.87 18.59 12.47
CA SER A 107 -29.23 18.09 13.81
C SER A 107 -28.33 18.66 14.90
N ALA A 108 -27.02 18.73 14.66
CA ALA A 108 -26.07 19.36 15.58
C ALA A 108 -26.37 20.85 15.79
N LEU A 109 -26.67 21.57 14.71
CA LEU A 109 -27.06 22.98 14.77
C LEU A 109 -28.33 23.17 15.61
N ARG A 110 -29.36 22.34 15.39
CA ARG A 110 -30.62 22.43 16.14
C ARG A 110 -30.45 22.17 17.64
N ALA A 111 -29.72 21.12 18.01
CA ALA A 111 -29.41 20.86 19.42
C ALA A 111 -28.59 22.00 20.05
N LYS A 112 -27.65 22.60 19.30
CA LYS A 112 -26.83 23.71 19.77
C LYS A 112 -27.68 24.97 19.99
N ASP A 113 -28.66 25.22 19.13
CA ASP A 113 -29.58 26.35 19.31
C ASP A 113 -30.44 26.16 20.58
N ALA A 114 -31.03 24.96 20.78
CA ALA A 114 -31.80 24.64 21.98
C ALA A 114 -31.01 24.83 23.29
N LEU A 115 -29.78 24.29 23.34
CA LEU A 115 -28.88 24.48 24.49
C LEU A 115 -28.59 25.96 24.75
N CYS A 116 -28.22 26.69 23.69
CA CYS A 116 -27.91 28.12 23.78
C CYS A 116 -29.09 28.93 24.30
N ASP A 117 -30.29 28.65 23.80
CA ASP A 117 -31.51 29.36 24.17
C ASP A 117 -31.86 29.06 25.64
N ARG A 118 -31.74 27.81 26.09
CA ARG A 118 -31.92 27.41 27.50
C ARG A 118 -30.98 28.18 28.44
N LEU A 119 -29.70 28.27 28.09
CA LEU A 119 -28.71 29.03 28.87
C LEU A 119 -29.00 30.53 28.86
N ALA A 120 -29.38 31.09 27.71
CA ALA A 120 -29.71 32.50 27.59
C ALA A 120 -30.92 32.88 28.46
N GLU A 121 -31.97 32.06 28.47
CA GLU A 121 -33.15 32.27 29.30
C GLU A 121 -32.85 32.12 30.80
N THR A 122 -32.12 31.07 31.19
CA THR A 122 -31.94 30.73 32.61
C THR A 122 -30.84 31.55 33.28
N THR A 123 -29.76 31.87 32.56
CA THR A 123 -28.56 32.53 33.11
C THR A 123 -28.36 33.95 32.59
N GLY A 124 -29.15 34.40 31.62
CA GLY A 124 -29.01 35.70 30.96
C GLY A 124 -27.86 35.78 29.96
N ARG A 125 -27.15 34.68 29.68
CA ARG A 125 -26.02 34.62 28.75
C ARG A 125 -26.09 33.38 27.86
N ARG A 126 -25.78 33.57 26.58
CA ARG A 126 -25.60 32.48 25.62
C ARG A 126 -24.19 31.89 25.78
N ALA A 127 -24.03 30.58 25.58
CA ALA A 127 -22.70 29.98 25.46
C ALA A 127 -22.01 30.39 24.16
N ASP A 128 -20.71 30.67 24.25
CA ASP A 128 -19.85 30.89 23.08
C ASP A 128 -19.52 29.55 22.41
N VAL A 129 -19.26 29.58 21.10
CA VAL A 129 -19.00 28.38 20.29
C VAL A 129 -17.57 28.39 19.79
N ASP A 130 -16.80 27.39 20.19
CA ASP A 130 -15.49 27.09 19.59
C ASP A 130 -15.55 25.69 18.95
N ALA A 131 -15.57 25.65 17.62
CA ALA A 131 -15.64 24.39 16.88
C ALA A 131 -14.29 23.65 16.78
N ALA A 132 -13.19 24.32 17.10
CA ALA A 132 -11.85 23.77 17.00
C ALA A 132 -11.40 23.23 18.35
N ASP A 133 -11.61 24.00 19.42
CA ASP A 133 -11.10 23.70 20.75
C ASP A 133 -12.14 23.98 21.86
N PRO A 134 -13.33 23.36 21.85
CA PRO A 134 -14.38 23.61 22.84
C PRO A 134 -13.97 23.17 24.26
N ASP A 135 -14.39 23.91 25.28
CA ASP A 135 -14.27 23.51 26.68
C ASP A 135 -15.26 22.39 27.06
N VAL A 136 -16.42 22.35 26.37
CA VAL A 136 -17.41 21.29 26.47
C VAL A 136 -17.77 20.78 25.09
N HIS A 137 -17.39 19.53 24.80
CA HIS A 137 -17.78 18.85 23.58
C HIS A 137 -18.95 17.88 23.83
N LEU A 138 -20.02 18.04 23.06
CA LEU A 138 -21.22 17.21 23.14
C LEU A 138 -21.38 16.36 21.88
N LEU A 139 -21.71 15.09 22.07
CA LEU A 139 -22.02 14.15 21.01
C LEU A 139 -23.51 13.81 21.00
N LEU A 140 -24.22 14.30 19.98
CA LEU A 140 -25.58 13.88 19.65
C LEU A 140 -25.54 12.60 18.81
N SER A 141 -26.12 11.52 19.30
CA SER A 141 -26.25 10.26 18.56
C SER A 141 -27.71 10.01 18.20
N LEU A 142 -27.98 9.82 16.91
CA LEU A 142 -29.32 9.55 16.38
C LEU A 142 -29.40 8.11 15.84
N ARG A 143 -30.40 7.36 16.27
CA ARG A 143 -30.69 6.02 15.75
C ARG A 143 -32.19 5.74 15.77
N GLN A 144 -32.76 5.45 14.60
CA GLN A 144 -34.21 5.23 14.43
C GLN A 144 -35.02 6.43 14.94
N ARG A 145 -35.78 6.29 16.03
CA ARG A 145 -36.56 7.37 16.68
C ARG A 145 -35.91 7.89 17.96
N ARG A 146 -34.74 7.37 18.33
CA ARG A 146 -34.08 7.67 19.62
C ARG A 146 -32.88 8.58 19.38
N ALA A 147 -32.75 9.56 20.25
CA ALA A 147 -31.60 10.43 20.38
C ALA A 147 -30.96 10.25 21.75
N SER A 148 -29.63 10.37 21.80
CA SER A 148 -28.89 10.46 23.06
C SER A 148 -27.85 11.57 22.94
N ILE A 149 -27.74 12.38 23.98
CA ILE A 149 -26.70 13.41 24.08
C ILE A 149 -25.73 13.03 25.20
N SER A 150 -24.44 13.17 24.91
CA SER A 150 -23.35 12.76 25.81
C SER A 150 -22.26 13.82 25.81
N LEU A 151 -21.62 14.01 26.96
CA LEU A 151 -20.45 14.88 27.09
C LEU A 151 -19.18 14.06 26.93
N ASP A 152 -18.24 14.55 26.13
CA ASP A 152 -16.93 13.94 25.91
C ASP A 152 -15.96 14.33 27.03
N LEU A 153 -15.53 13.36 27.82
CA LEU A 153 -14.59 13.57 28.93
C LEU A 153 -13.14 13.62 28.46
N SER A 154 -12.84 13.05 27.29
CA SER A 154 -11.47 12.89 26.78
C SER A 154 -10.94 14.13 26.05
N GLY A 155 -11.82 14.88 25.38
CA GLY A 155 -11.45 16.05 24.59
C GLY A 155 -10.74 15.66 23.29
N ASP A 156 -9.43 15.44 23.33
CA ASP A 156 -8.71 14.84 22.20
C ASP A 156 -8.76 13.30 22.28
N PRO A 157 -8.63 12.53 21.18
CA PRO A 157 -8.62 11.07 21.28
C PRO A 157 -7.48 10.57 22.20
N LEU A 158 -7.76 9.56 23.02
CA LEU A 158 -6.83 9.05 24.05
C LEU A 158 -5.58 8.37 23.46
N PHE A 159 -5.66 7.86 22.22
CA PHE A 159 -4.49 7.31 21.53
C PHE A 159 -3.42 8.36 21.20
N LYS A 160 -3.75 9.66 21.24
CA LYS A 160 -2.78 10.76 21.05
C LYS A 160 -1.91 10.91 22.32
N ARG A 161 -1.05 9.92 22.54
CA ARG A 161 -0.12 9.84 23.68
C ARG A 161 1.31 9.48 23.29
N LEU A 162 1.59 9.44 21.98
CA LEU A 162 2.95 9.26 21.48
C LEU A 162 3.81 10.48 21.84
N PRO A 163 5.10 10.29 22.17
CA PRO A 163 5.99 11.41 22.47
C PRO A 163 6.11 12.32 21.23
N PRO A 164 6.35 13.64 21.38
CA PRO A 164 6.52 14.55 20.25
C PRO A 164 7.57 14.09 19.23
N ALA A 165 8.63 13.41 19.68
CA ALA A 165 9.64 12.82 18.80
C ALA A 165 9.07 11.76 17.83
N ALA A 166 8.06 11.00 18.24
CA ALA A 166 7.37 9.99 17.41
C ALA A 166 6.43 10.60 16.36
N THR A 167 6.05 11.87 16.53
CA THR A 167 5.07 12.56 15.67
C THR A 167 5.70 13.63 14.77
N ARG A 168 7.00 13.91 14.92
CA ARG A 168 7.75 14.82 14.02
C ARG A 168 8.04 14.11 12.70
N ALA A 169 7.36 14.55 11.64
CA ALA A 169 7.60 14.08 10.28
C ALA A 169 8.97 14.56 9.75
N GLY A 170 9.81 13.61 9.32
CA GLY A 170 11.07 13.91 8.65
C GLY A 170 12.03 12.72 8.50
N GLU A 171 11.96 11.71 9.37
CA GLU A 171 12.90 10.58 9.37
C GLU A 171 12.16 9.22 9.38
N GLY A 172 11.62 8.84 8.22
CA GLY A 172 11.72 7.47 7.71
C GLY A 172 10.81 6.33 8.20
N ALA A 173 10.21 6.33 9.40
CA ALA A 173 9.39 5.16 9.83
C ALA A 173 8.02 5.54 10.40
N HIS A 174 7.02 4.74 10.03
CA HIS A 174 5.69 4.77 10.65
C HIS A 174 5.76 4.20 12.07
N VAL A 175 5.14 4.88 13.03
CA VAL A 175 5.00 4.39 14.41
C VAL A 175 3.55 3.95 14.62
N LEU A 176 3.36 2.68 15.01
CA LEU A 176 2.04 2.11 15.28
C LEU A 176 1.28 2.93 16.34
N ARG A 177 -0.02 3.15 16.10
CA ARG A 177 -0.88 3.87 17.04
C ARG A 177 -0.92 3.12 18.40
N PRO A 178 -0.79 3.80 19.55
CA PRO A 178 -0.64 3.14 20.86
C PRO A 178 -1.78 2.20 21.26
N ASP A 179 -3.00 2.45 20.81
CA ASP A 179 -4.16 1.58 21.08
C ASP A 179 -4.09 0.27 20.29
N TYR A 180 -3.63 0.26 19.03
CA TYR A 180 -3.36 -0.99 18.31
C TYR A 180 -2.24 -1.79 18.99
N ALA A 181 -1.17 -1.10 19.41
CA ALA A 181 -0.09 -1.73 20.18
C ALA A 181 -0.62 -2.35 21.48
N ALA A 182 -1.43 -1.62 22.24
CA ALA A 182 -2.06 -2.11 23.46
C ALA A 182 -2.98 -3.32 23.18
N LEU A 183 -3.70 -3.34 22.05
CA LEU A 183 -4.56 -4.46 21.68
C LEU A 183 -3.77 -5.74 21.43
N VAL A 184 -2.64 -5.66 20.71
CA VAL A 184 -1.73 -6.80 20.49
C VAL A 184 -1.20 -7.32 21.83
N LEU A 185 -0.69 -6.43 22.68
CA LEU A 185 -0.16 -6.79 24.02
C LEU A 185 -1.23 -7.40 24.93
N ALA A 186 -2.47 -6.94 24.83
CA ALA A 186 -3.60 -7.52 25.55
C ALA A 186 -3.95 -8.93 25.08
N GLN A 187 -3.72 -9.27 23.80
CA GLN A 187 -3.99 -10.63 23.30
C GLN A 187 -3.02 -11.68 23.85
N VAL A 188 -1.80 -11.27 24.21
CA VAL A 188 -0.78 -12.16 24.80
C VAL A 188 -0.72 -12.06 26.32
N GLY A 189 -1.53 -11.21 26.95
CA GLY A 189 -1.59 -11.09 28.41
C GLY A 189 -0.36 -10.42 29.04
N TRP A 190 0.31 -9.49 28.32
CA TRP A 190 1.53 -8.84 28.81
C TRP A 190 1.36 -8.12 30.16
N THR A 191 0.21 -7.47 30.39
CA THR A 191 -0.10 -6.81 31.67
C THR A 191 -0.08 -7.79 32.84
N ALA A 192 -0.77 -8.92 32.72
CA ALA A 192 -0.82 -9.94 33.77
C ALA A 192 0.57 -10.55 34.02
N LEU A 193 1.38 -10.69 32.97
CA LEU A 193 2.74 -11.19 33.10
C LEU A 193 3.67 -10.19 33.84
N CYS A 194 3.49 -8.88 33.64
CA CYS A 194 4.25 -7.84 34.37
C CYS A 194 3.87 -7.74 35.85
N GLU A 195 2.64 -8.09 36.20
CA GLU A 195 2.11 -7.99 37.56
C GLU A 195 2.31 -9.26 38.40
N ARG A 196 2.79 -10.32 37.77
CA ARG A 196 3.04 -11.60 38.41
C ARG A 196 4.16 -11.46 39.45
N GLU A 197 3.93 -11.98 40.65
CA GLU A 197 4.99 -12.15 41.65
C GLU A 197 5.96 -13.26 41.22
N LEU A 198 7.26 -13.03 41.39
CA LEU A 198 8.29 -14.03 41.12
C LEU A 198 8.36 -15.04 42.25
N THR A 199 8.45 -16.31 41.88
CA THR A 199 8.60 -17.43 42.82
C THR A 199 10.06 -17.55 43.28
N ALA A 200 10.30 -18.32 44.35
CA ALA A 200 11.67 -18.60 44.81
C ALA A 200 12.53 -19.22 43.70
N ASP A 201 11.95 -20.17 42.94
CA ASP A 201 12.60 -20.82 41.80
C ASP A 201 12.95 -19.82 40.69
N ASP A 202 12.09 -18.81 40.45
CA ASP A 202 12.40 -17.77 39.45
C ASP A 202 13.64 -16.96 39.86
N TYR A 203 13.75 -16.60 41.14
CA TYR A 203 14.93 -15.88 41.66
C TYR A 203 16.19 -16.72 41.60
N GLU A 204 16.12 -18.00 41.96
CA GLU A 204 17.27 -18.92 41.92
C GLU A 204 17.80 -19.13 40.51
N ASN A 205 16.91 -19.16 39.51
CA ASN A 205 17.27 -19.36 38.11
C ASN A 205 17.48 -18.05 37.33
N GLU A 206 17.41 -16.89 38.00
CA GLU A 206 17.42 -15.56 37.37
C GLU A 206 16.38 -15.43 36.22
N ALA A 207 15.26 -16.15 36.37
CA ALA A 207 14.19 -16.21 35.40
C ALA A 207 13.30 -14.97 35.51
N LEU A 208 13.05 -14.29 34.38
CA LEU A 208 12.24 -13.08 34.36
C LEU A 208 11.07 -13.17 33.38
N PRO A 209 9.95 -12.47 33.66
CA PRO A 209 8.85 -12.36 32.71
C PRO A 209 9.38 -11.63 31.47
N THR A 210 9.16 -12.21 30.29
CA THR A 210 9.87 -11.79 29.09
C THR A 210 8.92 -11.51 27.92
N LEU A 211 9.05 -10.34 27.31
CA LEU A 211 8.43 -10.03 26.03
C LEU A 211 9.48 -10.02 24.93
N ILE A 212 9.20 -10.72 23.84
CA ILE A 212 10.01 -10.67 22.63
C ILE A 212 9.20 -10.01 21.53
N ASP A 213 9.70 -8.89 21.02
CA ASP A 213 9.19 -8.27 19.80
C ASP A 213 10.08 -8.69 18.62
N ALA A 214 9.58 -9.65 17.84
CA ALA A 214 10.31 -10.28 16.73
C ALA A 214 10.28 -9.47 15.42
N SER A 215 9.52 -8.38 15.39
CA SER A 215 9.45 -7.44 14.26
C SER A 215 9.05 -6.07 14.80
N CYS A 216 10.01 -5.38 15.41
CA CYS A 216 9.73 -4.17 16.19
C CYS A 216 9.37 -2.94 15.36
N ALA A 217 9.59 -2.95 14.05
CA ALA A 217 9.18 -1.92 13.10
C ALA A 217 9.56 -0.50 13.57
N GLY A 218 8.58 0.39 13.74
CA GLY A 218 8.79 1.75 14.25
C GLY A 218 8.89 1.87 15.78
N GLY A 219 8.82 0.76 16.52
CA GLY A 219 8.92 0.71 17.98
C GLY A 219 7.63 1.02 18.74
N GLY A 220 6.47 1.06 18.06
CA GLY A 220 5.19 1.37 18.69
C GLY A 220 4.76 0.37 19.77
N LEU A 221 4.95 -0.93 19.51
CA LEU A 221 4.72 -2.01 20.48
C LEU A 221 5.64 -1.86 21.70
N LEU A 222 6.93 -1.60 21.48
CA LEU A 222 7.91 -1.43 22.55
C LEU A 222 7.56 -0.27 23.49
N LEU A 223 7.13 0.87 22.95
CA LEU A 223 6.71 2.01 23.78
C LEU A 223 5.55 1.65 24.70
N GLU A 224 4.53 0.98 24.16
CA GLU A 224 3.37 0.58 24.96
C GLU A 224 3.70 -0.54 25.94
N ALA A 225 4.56 -1.49 25.57
CA ALA A 225 5.04 -2.57 26.44
C ALA A 225 5.79 -2.02 27.65
N VAL A 226 6.66 -1.02 27.47
CA VAL A 226 7.36 -0.35 28.58
C VAL A 226 6.39 0.47 29.44
N ASN A 227 5.40 1.15 28.84
CA ASN A 227 4.38 1.87 29.62
C ASN A 227 3.53 0.92 30.49
N ILE A 228 3.26 -0.31 30.03
CA ILE A 228 2.58 -1.34 30.82
C ILE A 228 3.51 -1.85 31.94
N LEU A 229 4.76 -2.18 31.60
CA LEU A 229 5.75 -2.66 32.57
C LEU A 229 5.93 -1.69 33.73
N THR A 230 6.06 -0.41 33.42
CA THR A 230 6.25 0.67 34.41
C THR A 230 4.95 1.16 35.06
N ASP A 231 3.82 0.48 34.82
CA ASP A 231 2.48 0.85 35.30
C ASP A 231 2.15 2.34 35.10
N ARG A 232 2.67 2.92 34.02
CA ARG A 232 2.47 4.32 33.70
C ARG A 232 1.09 4.49 33.07
N ALA A 233 0.25 5.32 33.68
CA ALA A 233 -1.05 5.65 33.12
C ALA A 233 -0.88 6.28 31.71
N PRO A 234 -1.57 5.76 30.67
CA PRO A 234 -1.38 6.17 29.28
C PRO A 234 -1.62 7.66 29.05
N SER A 235 -2.50 8.25 29.84
CA SER A 235 -2.92 9.64 29.70
C SER A 235 -2.27 10.58 30.72
N ALA A 236 -1.30 10.12 31.53
CA ALA A 236 -0.72 10.90 32.63
C ALA A 236 -0.07 12.22 32.19
N ALA A 237 0.47 12.27 30.97
CA ALA A 237 1.13 13.46 30.42
C ALA A 237 0.19 14.40 29.65
N ARG A 238 -1.11 14.14 29.63
CA ARG A 238 -2.08 14.98 28.90
C ARG A 238 -2.40 16.24 29.70
N GLU A 239 -2.23 17.37 29.04
CA GLU A 239 -2.44 18.70 29.65
C GLU A 239 -3.89 19.18 29.57
N ARG A 240 -4.68 18.63 28.64
CA ARG A 240 -6.06 19.09 28.39
C ARG A 240 -7.07 17.96 28.31
N TRP A 241 -8.26 18.20 28.87
CA TRP A 241 -9.37 17.26 28.99
C TRP A 241 -10.73 17.86 28.60
N GLY A 242 -11.66 16.99 28.19
CA GLY A 242 -13.00 17.42 27.75
C GLY A 242 -13.97 17.74 28.89
N PHE A 243 -13.57 17.49 30.14
CA PHE A 243 -14.35 17.81 31.34
C PHE A 243 -14.01 19.17 31.97
N GLU A 244 -13.05 19.94 31.44
CA GLU A 244 -12.61 21.20 32.06
C GLU A 244 -13.71 22.28 32.08
N GLY A 245 -14.56 22.31 31.04
CA GLY A 245 -15.76 23.15 30.99
C GLY A 245 -16.99 22.54 31.66
N TRP A 246 -16.91 21.32 32.19
CA TRP A 246 -18.03 20.64 32.81
C TRP A 246 -18.26 21.13 34.25
N GLN A 247 -19.49 21.52 34.55
CA GLN A 247 -19.86 22.07 35.86
C GLN A 247 -19.69 21.06 37.00
N LEU A 248 -19.80 19.76 36.72
CA LEU A 248 -19.60 18.67 37.71
C LEU A 248 -18.14 18.20 37.80
N HIS A 249 -17.20 18.86 37.13
CA HIS A 249 -15.77 18.52 37.25
C HIS A 249 -15.27 18.80 38.67
N ASP A 250 -14.88 17.72 39.36
CA ASP A 250 -14.15 17.75 40.62
C ASP A 250 -12.63 17.72 40.37
N ALA A 251 -11.97 18.85 40.60
CA ALA A 251 -10.53 19.01 40.43
C ALA A 251 -9.72 18.32 41.54
N THR A 252 -10.27 18.20 42.75
CA THR A 252 -9.60 17.55 43.88
C THR A 252 -9.54 16.04 43.66
N LEU A 253 -10.66 15.44 43.26
CA LEU A 253 -10.71 14.02 42.90
C LEU A 253 -9.77 13.69 41.73
N TRP A 254 -9.71 14.57 40.72
CA TRP A 254 -8.79 14.37 39.59
C TRP A 254 -7.32 14.39 40.01
N GLU A 255 -6.91 15.34 40.87
CA GLU A 255 -5.55 15.41 41.38
C GLU A 255 -5.19 14.19 42.25
N GLN A 256 -6.15 13.63 43.00
CA GLN A 256 -5.97 12.38 43.75
C GLN A 256 -5.67 11.21 42.80
N LEU A 257 -6.40 11.07 41.69
CA LEU A 257 -6.14 10.03 40.69
C LEU A 257 -4.78 10.20 39.99
N LEU A 258 -4.35 11.45 39.75
CA LEU A 258 -3.02 11.73 39.23
C LEU A 258 -1.92 11.42 40.26
N ALA A 259 -2.18 11.64 41.55
CA ALA A 259 -1.27 11.22 42.63
C ALA A 259 -1.16 9.69 42.69
N GLU A 260 -2.30 8.97 42.67
CA GLU A 260 -2.34 7.49 42.59
C GLU A 260 -1.52 6.98 41.39
N ALA A 261 -1.68 7.57 40.21
CA ALA A 261 -0.94 7.17 39.02
C ALA A 261 0.58 7.39 39.13
N ARG A 262 1.01 8.48 39.78
CA ARG A 262 2.43 8.74 40.04
C ARG A 262 3.01 7.75 41.05
N GLU A 263 2.25 7.39 42.08
CA GLU A 263 2.65 6.39 43.08
C GLU A 263 2.76 5.00 42.47
N ARG A 264 1.78 4.59 41.65
CA ARG A 264 1.81 3.34 40.90
C ARG A 264 3.00 3.24 39.95
N GLU A 265 3.26 4.29 39.16
CA GLU A 265 4.44 4.34 38.30
C GLU A 265 5.75 4.25 39.11
N ALA A 266 5.82 4.92 40.27
CA ALA A 266 7.00 4.86 41.13
C ALA A 266 7.24 3.45 41.70
N ALA A 267 6.19 2.77 42.17
CA ALA A 267 6.28 1.41 42.68
C ALA A 267 6.65 0.39 41.59
N ALA A 268 6.11 0.54 40.39
CA ALA A 268 6.35 -0.37 39.28
C ALA A 268 7.75 -0.23 38.65
N ARG A 269 8.52 0.81 38.96
CA ARG A 269 9.92 0.96 38.48
C ARG A 269 10.86 -0.15 38.93
N GLU A 270 10.53 -0.80 40.03
CA GLU A 270 11.32 -1.92 40.58
C GLU A 270 10.89 -3.28 40.00
N ARG A 271 9.85 -3.33 39.15
CA ARG A 271 9.45 -4.58 38.48
C ARG A 271 10.57 -5.08 37.59
N GLN A 272 10.88 -6.36 37.72
CA GLN A 272 11.91 -7.03 36.92
C GLN A 272 11.25 -7.80 35.79
N ALA A 273 11.46 -7.34 34.56
CA ALA A 273 11.03 -8.01 33.33
C ALA A 273 12.01 -7.69 32.20
N ARG A 274 12.06 -8.56 31.19
CA ARG A 274 12.89 -8.36 30.00
C ARG A 274 12.02 -8.02 28.79
N ILE A 275 12.46 -7.04 28.01
CA ILE A 275 11.88 -6.76 26.69
C ILE A 275 13.02 -6.86 25.67
N VAL A 276 12.96 -7.90 24.84
CA VAL A 276 13.94 -8.14 23.77
C VAL A 276 13.32 -7.72 22.45
N ALA A 277 14.03 -6.89 21.69
CA ALA A 277 13.53 -6.31 20.45
C ALA A 277 14.47 -6.61 19.27
N VAL A 278 13.90 -7.11 18.19
CA VAL A 278 14.61 -7.36 16.94
C VAL A 278 13.78 -6.92 15.73
N ASP A 279 14.47 -6.72 14.62
CA ASP A 279 13.86 -6.56 13.31
C ASP A 279 14.82 -7.10 12.26
N ILE A 280 14.27 -7.77 11.25
CA ILE A 280 15.05 -8.25 10.11
C ILE A 280 15.59 -7.07 9.30
N ASP A 281 14.85 -5.95 9.23
CA ASP A 281 15.31 -4.71 8.63
C ASP A 281 16.17 -3.92 9.65
N PRO A 282 17.50 -3.80 9.45
CA PRO A 282 18.36 -3.08 10.37
C PRO A 282 17.99 -1.60 10.50
N ALA A 283 17.36 -1.01 9.48
CA ALA A 283 16.91 0.39 9.51
C ALA A 283 15.67 0.56 10.40
N ALA A 284 14.74 -0.40 10.37
CA ALA A 284 13.57 -0.41 11.26
C ALA A 284 14.03 -0.54 12.72
N ARG A 285 14.88 -1.54 13.01
CA ARG A 285 15.48 -1.72 14.35
C ARG A 285 16.15 -0.45 14.88
N LYS A 286 16.96 0.21 14.05
CA LYS A 286 17.63 1.46 14.41
C LYS A 286 16.63 2.59 14.71
N THR A 287 15.52 2.63 13.98
CA THR A 287 14.47 3.62 14.19
C THR A 287 13.72 3.37 15.48
N ALA A 288 13.35 2.12 15.76
CA ALA A 288 12.75 1.71 17.03
C ALA A 288 13.69 2.03 18.22
N GLU A 289 14.99 1.75 18.10
CA GLU A 289 15.96 2.06 19.14
C GLU A 289 16.08 3.57 19.41
N CYS A 290 16.14 4.37 18.34
CA CYS A 290 16.12 5.83 18.45
C CYS A 290 14.84 6.31 19.17
N MET A 291 13.69 5.72 18.81
CA MET A 291 12.40 6.08 19.37
C MET A 291 12.30 5.78 20.86
N VAL A 292 12.65 4.57 21.26
CA VAL A 292 12.68 4.15 22.67
C VAL A 292 13.68 5.00 23.46
N LYS A 293 14.82 5.38 22.88
CA LYS A 293 15.79 6.30 23.49
C LYS A 293 15.21 7.69 23.70
N CYS A 294 14.54 8.27 22.70
CA CYS A 294 13.88 9.57 22.81
C CYS A 294 12.75 9.58 23.85
N ALA A 295 12.09 8.45 24.06
CA ALA A 295 11.08 8.27 25.11
C ALA A 295 11.67 8.06 26.52
N GLY A 296 13.00 7.94 26.66
CA GLY A 296 13.66 7.67 27.95
C GLY A 296 13.59 6.21 28.41
N TYR A 297 13.22 5.29 27.51
CA TYR A 297 12.92 3.90 27.82
C TYR A 297 14.00 2.91 27.40
N LYS A 298 15.14 3.39 26.88
CA LYS A 298 16.21 2.54 26.36
C LYS A 298 16.73 1.49 27.35
N ARG A 299 16.71 1.79 28.66
CA ARG A 299 17.15 0.86 29.70
C ARG A 299 16.25 -0.37 29.87
N PHE A 300 15.02 -0.32 29.38
CA PHE A 300 14.05 -1.41 29.50
C PHE A 300 14.05 -2.34 28.29
N VAL A 301 14.77 -2.00 27.21
CA VAL A 301 14.71 -2.71 25.94
C VAL A 301 16.10 -3.10 25.44
N ASP A 302 16.29 -4.39 25.32
CA ASP A 302 17.50 -5.01 24.77
C ASP A 302 17.31 -5.28 23.28
N PHE A 303 18.05 -4.53 22.47
CA PHE A 303 18.04 -4.70 21.02
C PHE A 303 19.17 -5.63 20.62
N CYS A 304 18.86 -6.67 19.84
CA CYS A 304 19.87 -7.61 19.36
C CYS A 304 19.75 -7.88 17.86
N ALA A 305 20.59 -8.77 17.33
CA ALA A 305 20.54 -9.18 15.93
C ALA A 305 19.38 -10.18 15.73
N ALA A 306 18.72 -10.11 14.58
CA ALA A 306 17.57 -10.94 14.24
C ALA A 306 17.99 -12.38 13.89
N LYS A 307 18.47 -13.12 14.89
CA LYS A 307 18.84 -14.53 14.85
C LYS A 307 18.28 -15.20 16.10
N SER A 308 17.60 -16.34 15.94
CA SER A 308 16.95 -17.07 17.04
C SER A 308 17.87 -17.29 18.23
N ALA A 309 19.06 -17.86 18.01
CA ALA A 309 20.06 -18.06 19.08
C ALA A 309 20.43 -16.76 19.82
N THR A 310 20.65 -15.66 19.08
CA THR A 310 20.98 -14.36 19.70
C THR A 310 19.79 -13.78 20.48
N VAL A 311 18.56 -13.96 20.00
CA VAL A 311 17.36 -13.52 20.74
C VAL A 311 17.21 -14.33 22.03
N LEU A 312 17.40 -15.65 21.98
CA LEU A 312 17.32 -16.55 23.14
C LEU A 312 18.40 -16.23 24.18
N ASP A 313 19.64 -15.96 23.75
CA ASP A 313 20.72 -15.52 24.64
C ASP A 313 20.35 -14.23 25.41
N HIS A 314 19.68 -13.30 24.73
CA HIS A 314 19.20 -12.05 25.34
C HIS A 314 17.95 -12.25 26.22
N ALA A 315 17.08 -13.20 25.88
CA ALA A 315 15.92 -13.56 26.69
C ALA A 315 16.35 -14.21 28.01
N GLY A 316 17.40 -15.03 27.98
CA GLY A 316 17.89 -15.78 29.14
C GLY A 316 16.84 -16.75 29.69
N ALA A 317 16.94 -17.10 30.97
CA ALA A 317 15.90 -17.87 31.66
C ALA A 317 14.60 -17.06 31.74
N VAL A 318 13.46 -17.67 31.39
CA VAL A 318 12.17 -16.98 31.34
C VAL A 318 11.22 -17.48 32.42
N ALA A 319 10.57 -16.54 33.10
CA ALA A 319 9.55 -16.77 34.12
C ALA A 319 8.16 -16.54 33.50
N GLY A 320 7.90 -17.22 32.38
CA GLY A 320 6.83 -16.92 31.44
C GLY A 320 7.27 -15.94 30.35
N ALA A 321 6.79 -16.16 29.12
CA ALA A 321 7.16 -15.33 27.98
C ALA A 321 5.97 -15.06 27.06
N VAL A 322 6.07 -13.99 26.27
CA VAL A 322 5.13 -13.65 25.19
C VAL A 322 5.92 -13.24 23.95
N LEU A 323 5.43 -13.63 22.77
CA LEU A 323 6.01 -13.27 21.48
C LEU A 323 5.05 -12.36 20.71
N VAL A 324 5.54 -11.22 20.25
CA VAL A 324 4.78 -10.30 19.41
C VAL A 324 5.54 -9.95 18.14
N ALA A 325 4.83 -9.57 17.09
CA ALA A 325 5.43 -9.08 15.84
C ALA A 325 4.49 -8.07 15.16
N ASP A 326 5.03 -6.95 14.70
CA ASP A 326 4.35 -6.07 13.74
C ASP A 326 5.00 -6.25 12.36
N THR A 327 4.35 -7.01 11.49
CA THR A 327 4.84 -7.26 10.13
C THR A 327 4.25 -6.30 9.10
N THR A 328 3.44 -5.32 9.53
CA THR A 328 2.70 -4.44 8.61
C THR A 328 3.59 -3.52 7.80
N GLU A 329 4.79 -3.23 8.30
CA GLU A 329 5.81 -2.41 7.64
C GLU A 329 7.02 -3.24 7.16
N THR A 330 6.99 -4.56 7.33
CA THR A 330 8.06 -5.47 6.88
C THR A 330 8.05 -5.55 5.35
N PRO A 331 9.17 -5.24 4.67
CA PRO A 331 9.27 -5.41 3.22
C PRO A 331 8.99 -6.87 2.83
N LEU A 332 8.22 -7.07 1.74
CA LEU A 332 7.89 -8.42 1.27
C LEU A 332 9.13 -9.28 0.99
N SER A 333 10.24 -8.67 0.56
CA SER A 333 11.53 -9.36 0.35
C SER A 333 12.18 -9.87 1.64
N LEU A 334 11.86 -9.29 2.80
CA LEU A 334 12.36 -9.67 4.12
C LEU A 334 11.33 -10.48 4.92
N MET A 335 10.08 -10.58 4.42
CA MET A 335 8.98 -11.27 5.11
C MET A 335 9.31 -12.74 5.39
N HIS A 336 9.99 -13.42 4.45
CA HIS A 336 10.41 -14.80 4.64
C HIS A 336 11.33 -14.98 5.86
N ASP A 337 12.34 -14.11 6.00
CA ASP A 337 13.28 -14.18 7.13
C ASP A 337 12.59 -13.82 8.45
N ALA A 338 11.66 -12.86 8.43
CA ALA A 338 10.88 -12.45 9.61
C ALA A 338 10.00 -13.59 10.12
N MET A 339 9.27 -14.22 9.21
CA MET A 339 8.46 -15.39 9.49
C MET A 339 9.28 -16.58 10.00
N THR A 340 10.43 -16.83 9.38
CA THR A 340 11.35 -17.89 9.81
C THR A 340 11.81 -17.65 11.24
N LEU A 341 12.24 -16.43 11.56
CA LEU A 341 12.64 -16.06 12.91
C LEU A 341 11.51 -16.27 13.92
N VAL A 342 10.30 -15.80 13.62
CA VAL A 342 9.12 -15.99 14.50
C VAL A 342 8.83 -17.49 14.71
N GLY A 343 8.90 -18.30 13.64
CA GLY A 343 8.69 -19.74 13.72
C GLY A 343 9.79 -20.51 14.44
N GLU A 344 11.05 -20.08 14.36
CA GLU A 344 12.15 -20.62 15.16
C GLU A 344 12.00 -20.27 16.64
N LEU A 345 11.68 -19.01 16.96
CA LEU A 345 11.46 -18.56 18.33
C LEU A 345 10.29 -19.30 18.98
N ARG A 346 9.15 -19.45 18.29
CA ARG A 346 8.00 -20.20 18.83
C ARG A 346 8.34 -21.66 19.18
N ARG A 347 9.26 -22.29 18.44
CA ARG A 347 9.68 -23.68 18.64
C ARG A 347 10.82 -23.84 19.65
N ALA A 348 11.43 -22.75 20.09
CA ALA A 348 12.46 -22.80 21.11
C ALA A 348 11.87 -23.34 22.43
N PRO A 349 12.50 -24.33 23.10
CA PRO A 349 11.97 -24.91 24.33
C PRO A 349 11.65 -23.87 25.41
N GLU A 350 12.46 -22.83 25.52
CA GLU A 350 12.29 -21.72 26.46
C GLU A 350 11.01 -20.92 26.20
N LEU A 351 10.52 -20.91 24.97
CA LEU A 351 9.38 -20.11 24.51
C LEU A 351 8.17 -20.96 24.10
N ALA A 352 8.22 -22.29 24.27
CA ALA A 352 7.13 -23.19 23.86
C ALA A 352 5.80 -22.85 24.56
N SER A 353 5.87 -22.36 25.81
CA SER A 353 4.74 -21.92 26.61
C SER A 353 4.27 -20.48 26.29
N ALA A 354 4.94 -19.77 25.39
CA ALA A 354 4.62 -18.39 25.04
C ALA A 354 3.49 -18.32 23.99
N PRO A 355 2.42 -17.56 24.22
CA PRO A 355 1.49 -17.20 23.16
C PRO A 355 2.16 -16.25 22.16
N VAL A 356 1.69 -16.30 20.91
CA VAL A 356 2.16 -15.43 19.82
C VAL A 356 1.02 -14.54 19.36
N ALA A 357 1.24 -13.24 19.27
CA ALA A 357 0.33 -12.34 18.55
C ALA A 357 1.06 -11.51 17.51
N ALA A 358 0.53 -11.49 16.29
CA ALA A 358 1.10 -10.71 15.22
C ALA A 358 0.08 -9.77 14.59
N LEU A 359 0.50 -8.53 14.33
CA LEU A 359 -0.22 -7.59 13.48
C LEU A 359 0.31 -7.76 12.05
N THR A 360 -0.53 -8.26 11.16
CA THR A 360 -0.16 -8.63 9.78
C THR A 360 -1.17 -8.13 8.75
N ARG A 361 -0.74 -7.98 7.50
CA ARG A 361 -1.60 -7.63 6.34
C ARG A 361 -1.86 -8.84 5.43
N ASP A 362 -1.34 -10.00 5.80
CA ASP A 362 -1.42 -11.23 5.04
C ASP A 362 -1.51 -12.45 5.97
N GLY A 363 -1.97 -13.58 5.45
CA GLY A 363 -2.09 -14.84 6.21
C GLY A 363 -0.81 -15.69 6.18
N LEU A 364 0.36 -15.07 6.02
CA LEU A 364 1.60 -15.82 5.79
C LEU A 364 2.19 -16.41 7.07
N LEU A 365 1.99 -15.75 8.21
CA LEU A 365 2.50 -16.23 9.49
C LEU A 365 1.89 -17.58 9.88
N ALA A 366 0.61 -17.83 9.58
CA ALA A 366 -0.03 -19.13 9.83
C ALA A 366 0.75 -20.28 9.18
N ARG A 367 1.32 -20.06 7.99
CA ARG A 367 2.15 -21.06 7.30
C ARG A 367 3.49 -21.26 7.96
N ALA A 368 4.19 -20.17 8.28
CA ALA A 368 5.49 -20.24 8.94
C ALA A 368 5.42 -20.86 10.34
N LEU A 369 4.29 -20.63 11.01
CA LEU A 369 3.99 -21.20 12.31
C LEU A 369 3.38 -22.60 12.25
N HIS A 370 3.12 -23.12 11.04
CA HIS A 370 2.49 -24.42 10.79
C HIS A 370 1.18 -24.63 11.58
N ALA A 371 0.43 -23.55 11.79
CA ALA A 371 -0.80 -23.57 12.58
C ALA A 371 -1.71 -22.40 12.18
N GLU A 372 -3.01 -22.67 12.09
CA GLU A 372 -4.01 -21.60 11.98
C GLU A 372 -4.11 -20.81 13.30
N PRO A 373 -4.36 -19.49 13.25
CA PRO A 373 -4.54 -18.69 14.45
C PRO A 373 -5.84 -19.09 15.17
N ALA A 374 -5.77 -19.24 16.50
CA ALA A 374 -6.95 -19.53 17.31
C ALA A 374 -7.92 -18.34 17.37
N ARG A 375 -7.42 -17.13 17.13
CA ARG A 375 -8.23 -15.91 17.05
C ARG A 375 -7.65 -14.97 16.01
N SER A 376 -8.54 -14.34 15.23
CA SER A 376 -8.22 -13.30 14.27
C SER A 376 -9.11 -12.08 14.51
N ILE A 377 -8.50 -10.90 14.64
CA ILE A 377 -9.21 -9.64 14.88
C ILE A 377 -8.93 -8.70 13.73
N ALA A 378 -9.94 -8.43 12.90
CA ALA A 378 -9.84 -7.46 11.82
C ALA A 378 -9.66 -6.04 12.37
N VAL A 379 -8.66 -5.34 11.88
CA VAL A 379 -8.30 -3.98 12.31
C VAL A 379 -7.94 -3.11 11.09
N MET A 380 -7.85 -1.79 11.32
CA MET A 380 -7.51 -0.83 10.27
C MET A 380 -6.42 0.17 10.68
N PRO A 381 -5.20 -0.29 11.03
CA PRO A 381 -4.08 0.62 11.26
C PRO A 381 -3.86 1.47 10.00
N ASN A 382 -3.70 2.79 10.17
CA ASN A 382 -3.50 3.74 9.07
C ASN A 382 -4.60 3.78 7.99
N ASN A 383 -5.81 3.33 8.31
CA ASN A 383 -6.91 3.13 7.35
C ASN A 383 -6.61 2.06 6.28
N GLU A 384 -5.69 1.14 6.56
CA GLU A 384 -5.38 0.00 5.71
C GLU A 384 -5.83 -1.29 6.40
N GLU A 385 -6.36 -2.25 5.64
CA GLU A 385 -6.84 -3.53 6.18
C GLU A 385 -5.66 -4.33 6.75
N ALA A 386 -5.81 -4.79 7.99
CA ALA A 386 -4.88 -5.68 8.65
C ALA A 386 -5.62 -6.59 9.64
N THR A 387 -4.93 -7.59 10.17
CA THR A 387 -5.46 -8.54 11.14
C THR A 387 -4.47 -8.67 12.29
N ILE A 388 -4.99 -8.73 13.52
CA ILE A 388 -4.24 -9.26 14.67
C ILE A 388 -4.55 -10.74 14.77
N GLU A 389 -3.57 -11.57 14.49
CA GLU A 389 -3.65 -13.03 14.56
C GLU A 389 -2.99 -13.51 15.85
N VAL A 390 -3.64 -14.44 16.55
CA VAL A 390 -3.21 -14.91 17.87
C VAL A 390 -3.13 -16.44 17.85
N TRP A 391 -1.95 -16.95 18.20
CA TRP A 391 -1.70 -18.36 18.41
C TRP A 391 -1.47 -18.63 19.91
N PRO A 392 -2.13 -19.66 20.47
CA PRO A 392 -1.85 -20.07 21.83
C PRO A 392 -0.44 -20.67 21.93
N SER A 393 0.01 -20.88 23.16
CA SER A 393 1.23 -21.63 23.44
C SER A 393 1.16 -23.04 22.86
N LEU A 394 2.31 -23.63 22.55
CA LEU A 394 2.37 -25.00 22.03
C LEU A 394 1.83 -26.00 23.05
N ASP A 395 2.10 -25.77 24.34
CA ASP A 395 1.58 -26.60 25.44
C ASP A 395 0.05 -26.57 25.49
N HIS A 396 -0.55 -25.37 25.34
CA HIS A 396 -2.00 -25.22 25.33
C HIS A 396 -2.62 -25.82 24.05
N ALA A 397 -1.96 -25.68 22.90
CA ALA A 397 -2.40 -26.29 21.65
C ALA A 397 -2.38 -27.84 21.74
N ALA A 398 -1.34 -28.41 22.34
CA ALA A 398 -1.22 -29.85 22.58
C ALA A 398 -2.34 -30.35 23.52
N ALA A 399 -2.56 -29.67 24.65
CA ALA A 399 -3.62 -30.02 25.60
C ALA A 399 -5.03 -29.91 24.98
N ALA A 400 -5.28 -28.90 24.14
CA ALA A 400 -6.55 -28.76 23.43
C ALA A 400 -6.77 -29.87 22.39
N PHE A 401 -5.70 -30.29 21.70
CA PHE A 401 -5.76 -31.42 20.76
C PHE A 401 -6.01 -32.75 21.48
N GLU A 402 -5.33 -33.00 22.60
CA GLU A 402 -5.59 -34.17 23.44
C GLU A 402 -7.04 -34.18 23.97
N ALA A 403 -7.57 -33.04 24.40
CA ALA A 403 -8.97 -32.92 24.83
C ALA A 403 -9.98 -33.16 23.70
N ALA A 404 -9.70 -32.67 22.49
CA ALA A 404 -10.57 -32.89 21.33
C ALA A 404 -10.55 -34.35 20.86
N THR A 405 -9.37 -34.97 20.80
CA THR A 405 -9.23 -36.38 20.40
C THR A 405 -9.77 -37.36 21.44
N SER A 406 -9.76 -37.00 22.73
CA SER A 406 -10.40 -37.79 23.79
C SER A 406 -11.94 -37.59 23.84
N ALA A 407 -12.45 -36.41 23.48
CA ALA A 407 -13.89 -36.19 23.30
C ALA A 407 -14.46 -36.96 22.09
N ASP A 408 -13.73 -37.01 20.97
CA ASP A 408 -14.10 -37.81 19.80
C ASP A 408 -14.03 -39.33 20.09
N ALA A 409 -13.17 -39.77 21.01
CA ALA A 409 -13.09 -41.16 21.47
C ALA A 409 -14.25 -41.57 22.41
N GLU A 410 -14.82 -40.62 23.17
CA GLU A 410 -16.01 -40.87 24.00
C GLU A 410 -17.32 -40.83 23.18
N GLU A 411 -17.40 -40.05 22.10
CA GLU A 411 -18.53 -40.07 21.16
C GLU A 411 -18.53 -41.28 20.19
N GLN A 412 -17.41 -42.00 20.04
CA GLN A 412 -17.30 -43.19 19.18
C GLN A 412 -17.71 -44.53 19.82
N THR A 413 -18.41 -44.52 20.97
CA THR A 413 -19.04 -45.74 21.52
C THR A 413 -20.53 -45.92 21.19
N ALA A 414 -21.09 -45.10 20.30
CA ALA A 414 -22.41 -45.35 19.74
C ALA A 414 -22.42 -45.11 18.22
N VAL A 415 -22.83 -46.17 17.50
CA VAL A 415 -23.13 -46.25 16.06
C VAL A 415 -21.94 -46.65 15.16
N ALA A 416 -21.88 -47.95 14.88
CA ALA A 416 -21.23 -48.52 13.70
C ALA A 416 -22.18 -48.43 12.50
N ASP A 417 -21.74 -47.79 11.42
CA ASP A 417 -21.68 -48.34 10.04
C ASP A 417 -21.50 -47.20 8.99
N ASP A 418 -20.49 -47.41 8.13
CA ASP A 418 -20.26 -46.88 6.78
C ASP A 418 -20.35 -45.37 6.48
N VAL A 419 -19.20 -44.68 6.45
CA VAL A 419 -18.79 -43.78 5.33
C VAL A 419 -17.25 -43.80 5.16
N ILE A 420 -16.85 -43.89 3.90
CA ILE A 420 -15.49 -43.95 3.36
C ILE A 420 -14.71 -42.64 3.61
N GLY A 421 -13.54 -42.78 4.26
CA GLY A 421 -12.29 -42.07 4.01
C GLY A 421 -12.33 -40.54 3.91
N ASP A 422 -12.22 -39.86 5.06
CA ASP A 422 -11.59 -38.55 5.14
C ASP A 422 -10.34 -38.72 6.02
N GLU A 423 -9.16 -38.60 5.41
CA GLU A 423 -7.91 -38.57 6.16
C GLU A 423 -7.92 -37.32 7.04
N ALA A 424 -7.76 -37.54 8.36
CA ALA A 424 -7.58 -36.50 9.35
C ALA A 424 -6.48 -35.51 8.91
N PRO A 425 -6.56 -34.21 9.26
CA PRO A 425 -5.47 -33.28 8.99
C PRO A 425 -4.30 -33.66 9.89
N ALA A 426 -3.39 -34.48 9.34
CA ALA A 426 -2.07 -34.69 9.90
C ALA A 426 -1.38 -33.32 10.03
N MET A 427 -0.72 -33.13 11.18
CA MET A 427 0.17 -31.99 11.43
C MET A 427 1.03 -31.73 10.19
N PRO A 428 0.99 -30.51 9.58
CA PRO A 428 1.81 -30.26 8.40
C PRO A 428 3.28 -30.41 8.78
N GLU A 429 4.01 -31.24 8.02
CA GLU A 429 5.44 -31.49 8.16
C GLU A 429 6.26 -30.18 8.25
N PRO A 430 7.43 -30.21 8.92
CA PRO A 430 8.29 -29.02 9.04
C PRO A 430 8.55 -28.41 7.66
N ALA A 431 8.61 -27.08 7.59
CA ALA A 431 8.99 -26.34 6.38
C ALA A 431 10.16 -27.06 5.70
N ALA A 432 9.95 -27.51 4.46
CA ALA A 432 10.96 -28.25 3.73
C ALA A 432 12.22 -27.38 3.68
N THR A 433 13.39 -27.98 3.92
CA THR A 433 14.66 -27.27 3.83
C THR A 433 15.32 -27.59 2.51
N LEU A 434 15.81 -26.56 1.84
CA LEU A 434 16.43 -26.67 0.54
C LEU A 434 17.91 -26.32 0.64
N ASP A 435 18.78 -27.24 0.22
CA ASP A 435 20.21 -26.95 0.09
C ASP A 435 20.49 -26.21 -1.21
N LEU A 436 20.95 -24.96 -1.07
CA LEU A 436 21.28 -24.13 -2.22
C LEU A 436 22.66 -24.41 -2.82
N GLY A 437 23.50 -25.20 -2.14
CA GLY A 437 24.89 -25.49 -2.50
C GLY A 437 25.90 -24.51 -1.90
N ASP A 438 25.46 -23.67 -0.96
CA ASP A 438 26.28 -22.69 -0.23
C ASP A 438 26.47 -23.08 1.26
N GLY A 439 26.12 -24.32 1.62
CA GLY A 439 26.31 -24.88 2.95
C GLY A 439 25.35 -24.33 4.02
N LYS A 440 24.31 -23.59 3.61
CA LYS A 440 23.31 -23.01 4.50
C LYS A 440 21.92 -23.45 4.03
N PRO A 441 21.25 -24.40 4.69
CA PRO A 441 19.89 -24.79 4.34
C PRO A 441 18.96 -23.57 4.31
N LEU A 442 18.08 -23.48 3.31
CA LEU A 442 17.06 -22.45 3.20
C LEU A 442 15.70 -23.08 3.52
N PRO A 443 14.98 -22.66 4.57
CA PRO A 443 13.60 -23.09 4.74
C PRO A 443 12.76 -22.58 3.56
N VAL A 444 11.85 -23.40 3.06
CA VAL A 444 10.89 -23.02 2.02
C VAL A 444 9.48 -23.39 2.48
N LEU A 445 8.50 -22.59 2.05
CA LEU A 445 7.10 -22.81 2.40
C LEU A 445 6.48 -23.94 1.58
N ILE A 446 6.99 -24.17 0.37
CA ILE A 446 6.51 -25.19 -0.55
C ILE A 446 7.65 -26.18 -0.83
N PRO A 447 7.51 -27.48 -0.48
CA PRO A 447 8.55 -28.49 -0.75
C PRO A 447 8.96 -28.58 -2.22
N GLU A 448 8.03 -28.40 -3.16
CA GLU A 448 8.29 -28.44 -4.60
C GLU A 448 9.09 -27.23 -5.13
N SER A 449 9.42 -26.26 -4.28
CA SER A 449 10.30 -25.12 -4.61
C SER A 449 11.70 -25.54 -5.06
N GLU A 450 12.10 -26.79 -4.81
CA GLU A 450 13.33 -27.35 -5.38
C GLU A 450 13.35 -27.33 -6.91
N GLN A 451 12.21 -27.59 -7.56
CA GLN A 451 12.13 -27.52 -9.01
C GLN A 451 12.39 -26.10 -9.52
N PHE A 452 11.86 -25.09 -8.82
CA PHE A 452 12.11 -23.69 -9.13
C PHE A 452 13.58 -23.33 -8.94
N ALA A 453 14.19 -23.69 -7.80
CA ALA A 453 15.61 -23.45 -7.54
C ALA A 453 16.50 -24.06 -8.63
N ASN A 454 16.25 -25.31 -9.00
CA ASN A 454 16.99 -26.01 -10.06
C ASN A 454 16.83 -25.34 -11.42
N ARG A 455 15.61 -24.89 -11.75
CA ARG A 455 15.36 -24.15 -12.99
C ARG A 455 16.08 -22.81 -13.00
N LEU A 456 16.02 -22.06 -11.92
CA LEU A 456 16.67 -20.75 -11.81
C LEU A 456 18.20 -20.88 -11.89
N ARG A 457 18.83 -21.85 -11.22
CA ARG A 457 20.28 -22.12 -11.35
C ARG A 457 20.69 -22.38 -12.80
N LYS A 458 19.91 -23.22 -13.50
CA LYS A 458 20.18 -23.53 -14.92
C LYS A 458 20.09 -22.26 -15.77
N ASN A 459 19.04 -21.47 -15.60
CA ASN A 459 18.85 -20.22 -16.32
C ASN A 459 19.97 -19.22 -16.00
N ALA A 460 20.29 -19.01 -14.72
CA ALA A 460 21.35 -18.10 -14.28
C ALA A 460 22.71 -18.45 -14.92
N ARG A 461 23.07 -19.74 -14.97
CA ARG A 461 24.31 -20.20 -15.62
C ARG A 461 24.32 -19.92 -17.13
N LEU A 462 23.21 -20.18 -17.82
CA LEU A 462 23.11 -19.95 -19.26
C LEU A 462 23.11 -18.45 -19.58
N ARG A 463 22.30 -17.66 -18.88
CA ARG A 463 22.18 -16.22 -19.06
C ARG A 463 23.47 -15.49 -18.72
N ARG A 464 24.19 -15.86 -17.66
CA ARG A 464 25.49 -15.26 -17.34
C ARG A 464 26.52 -15.45 -18.45
N LYS A 465 26.58 -16.63 -19.06
CA LYS A 465 27.49 -16.91 -20.20
C LYS A 465 27.14 -16.08 -21.43
N TRP A 466 25.85 -16.01 -21.75
CA TRP A 466 25.32 -15.19 -22.84
C TRP A 466 25.59 -13.70 -22.60
N ALA A 467 25.21 -13.18 -21.44
CA ALA A 467 25.34 -11.78 -21.07
C ALA A 467 26.80 -11.30 -21.17
N LYS A 468 27.75 -12.11 -20.70
CA LYS A 468 29.19 -11.83 -20.84
C LYS A 468 29.64 -11.79 -22.30
N ARG A 469 29.10 -12.64 -23.17
CA ARG A 469 29.44 -12.68 -24.60
C ARG A 469 28.89 -11.47 -25.34
N GLU A 470 27.67 -11.05 -25.02
CA GLU A 470 26.98 -9.93 -25.66
C GLU A 470 27.27 -8.56 -25.01
N GLY A 471 28.05 -8.52 -23.92
CA GLY A 471 28.33 -7.28 -23.19
C GLY A 471 27.11 -6.68 -22.49
N VAL A 472 26.21 -7.52 -21.97
CA VAL A 472 24.95 -7.12 -21.34
C VAL A 472 25.07 -7.23 -19.83
N SER A 473 24.79 -6.15 -19.11
CA SER A 473 24.85 -6.08 -17.64
C SER A 473 23.48 -6.32 -16.97
N CYS A 474 22.40 -5.95 -17.66
CA CYS A 474 21.03 -6.01 -17.16
C CYS A 474 20.15 -6.86 -18.07
N TYR A 475 19.50 -7.90 -17.53
CA TYR A 475 18.77 -8.88 -18.34
C TYR A 475 17.74 -9.69 -17.55
N ARG A 476 16.77 -10.25 -18.28
CA ARG A 476 15.77 -11.20 -17.74
C ARG A 476 16.41 -12.56 -17.48
N VAL A 477 16.42 -13.00 -16.23
CA VAL A 477 16.95 -14.30 -15.82
C VAL A 477 15.90 -15.40 -15.93
N TYR A 478 14.67 -15.09 -15.52
CA TYR A 478 13.55 -16.03 -15.45
C TYR A 478 12.27 -15.34 -15.91
N ASP A 479 11.46 -16.01 -16.73
CA ASP A 479 10.21 -15.46 -17.28
C ASP A 479 9.12 -16.53 -17.33
N ALA A 480 8.49 -16.75 -16.17
CA ALA A 480 7.47 -17.78 -15.95
C ALA A 480 7.86 -19.13 -16.56
N ASP A 481 9.12 -19.56 -16.35
CA ASP A 481 9.65 -20.75 -16.98
C ASP A 481 8.90 -22.02 -16.56
N LEU A 482 8.32 -22.01 -15.36
CA LEU A 482 7.47 -23.05 -14.78
C LEU A 482 6.03 -22.52 -14.62
N PRO A 483 4.99 -23.32 -14.93
CA PRO A 483 3.59 -22.88 -14.80
C PRO A 483 3.22 -22.42 -13.39
N ASP A 484 3.78 -23.08 -12.38
CA ASP A 484 3.48 -22.84 -10.97
C ASP A 484 4.14 -21.59 -10.39
N TYR A 485 5.27 -21.18 -10.97
CA TYR A 485 6.07 -20.04 -10.51
C TYR A 485 5.94 -18.90 -11.53
N SER A 486 4.78 -18.26 -11.52
CA SER A 486 4.43 -17.22 -12.49
C SER A 486 5.04 -15.87 -12.11
N ALA A 487 6.36 -15.76 -12.25
CA ALA A 487 7.09 -14.53 -12.00
C ALA A 487 8.09 -14.22 -13.11
N ALA A 488 8.54 -12.98 -13.15
CA ALA A 488 9.61 -12.51 -14.01
C ALA A 488 10.72 -11.92 -13.14
N ILE A 489 11.96 -12.37 -13.34
CA ILE A 489 13.12 -11.98 -12.53
C ILE A 489 14.12 -11.27 -13.43
N ASP A 490 14.27 -9.97 -13.22
CA ASP A 490 15.29 -9.15 -13.88
C ASP A 490 16.49 -8.95 -12.95
N LEU A 491 17.68 -9.11 -13.50
CA LEU A 491 18.94 -8.77 -12.83
C LEU A 491 19.45 -7.46 -13.40
N TYR A 492 19.83 -6.55 -12.52
CA TYR A 492 20.51 -5.29 -12.86
C TYR A 492 21.88 -5.27 -12.20
N GLU A 493 22.92 -5.06 -13.01
CA GLU A 493 24.29 -4.86 -12.53
C GLU A 493 24.67 -3.39 -12.68
N GLY A 494 25.17 -2.82 -11.59
CA GLY A 494 25.54 -1.42 -11.53
C GLY A 494 26.85 -1.13 -12.24
N CYS A 495 26.97 0.09 -12.75
CA CYS A 495 28.20 0.62 -13.31
C CYS A 495 29.30 0.78 -12.22
N PRO A 496 30.57 0.99 -12.59
CA PRO A 496 31.66 1.22 -11.64
C PRO A 496 31.42 2.37 -10.64
N GLN A 497 30.60 3.37 -10.98
CA GLN A 497 30.25 4.51 -10.12
C GLN A 497 29.23 4.14 -9.04
N THR A 498 28.45 3.08 -9.24
CA THR A 498 27.49 2.53 -8.28
C THR A 498 27.56 1.00 -8.32
N PRO A 499 28.65 0.40 -7.81
CA PRO A 499 28.84 -1.04 -7.87
C PRO A 499 27.77 -1.75 -7.04
N GLY A 500 27.24 -2.84 -7.57
CA GLY A 500 26.20 -3.63 -6.91
C GLY A 500 25.38 -4.42 -7.92
N ARG A 501 24.54 -5.30 -7.39
CA ARG A 501 23.56 -6.07 -8.16
C ARG A 501 22.21 -5.95 -7.48
N TRP A 502 21.16 -5.87 -8.29
CA TRP A 502 19.78 -5.74 -7.83
C TRP A 502 18.89 -6.73 -8.57
N LEU A 503 17.86 -7.24 -7.89
CA LEU A 503 16.82 -8.04 -8.49
C LEU A 503 15.52 -7.27 -8.51
N VAL A 504 14.81 -7.34 -9.63
CA VAL A 504 13.41 -6.95 -9.71
C VAL A 504 12.59 -8.19 -10.02
N ILE A 505 11.73 -8.56 -9.07
CA ILE A 505 10.91 -9.77 -9.14
C ILE A 505 9.46 -9.32 -9.28
N ALA A 506 8.92 -9.47 -10.48
CA ALA A 506 7.56 -9.09 -10.81
C ALA A 506 6.65 -10.32 -10.88
N GLU A 507 5.59 -10.33 -10.07
CA GLU A 507 4.60 -11.42 -10.10
C GLU A 507 3.63 -11.23 -11.28
N TYR A 508 3.36 -12.31 -12.01
CA TYR A 508 2.23 -12.37 -12.92
C TYR A 508 0.98 -12.80 -12.15
N ALA A 509 -0.17 -12.24 -12.53
CA ALA A 509 -1.43 -12.63 -11.91
C ALA A 509 -1.68 -14.13 -12.08
N ALA A 510 -1.71 -14.86 -10.97
CA ALA A 510 -2.10 -16.26 -10.97
C ALA A 510 -3.50 -16.42 -11.59
N PRO A 511 -3.76 -17.52 -12.32
CA PRO A 511 -5.12 -17.85 -12.74
C PRO A 511 -6.07 -17.86 -11.54
N LYS A 512 -7.34 -17.45 -11.74
CA LYS A 512 -8.35 -17.42 -10.66
C LYS A 512 -8.62 -18.79 -10.00
N THR A 513 -8.16 -19.86 -10.62
CA THR A 513 -8.27 -21.25 -10.16
C THR A 513 -7.20 -21.64 -9.15
N ILE A 514 -6.15 -20.82 -8.99
CA ILE A 514 -5.09 -21.06 -8.00
C ILE A 514 -5.49 -20.39 -6.69
N ASP A 515 -5.34 -21.11 -5.58
CA ASP A 515 -5.50 -20.56 -4.24
C ASP A 515 -4.58 -19.32 -4.06
N PRO A 516 -5.14 -18.14 -3.75
CA PRO A 516 -4.35 -16.92 -3.53
C PRO A 516 -3.25 -17.11 -2.50
N ALA A 517 -3.52 -17.89 -1.46
CA ALA A 517 -2.57 -18.12 -0.41
C ALA A 517 -1.39 -18.96 -0.97
N LEU A 518 -1.64 -20.04 -1.70
CA LEU A 518 -0.59 -20.83 -2.35
C LEU A 518 0.26 -19.99 -3.33
N ALA A 519 -0.35 -19.11 -4.12
CA ALA A 519 0.38 -18.21 -5.02
C ALA A 519 1.33 -17.29 -4.23
N GLN A 520 0.87 -16.75 -3.09
CA GLN A 520 1.68 -15.92 -2.22
C GLN A 520 2.85 -16.70 -1.59
N ALA A 521 2.62 -17.95 -1.16
CA ALA A 521 3.69 -18.82 -0.63
C ALA A 521 4.78 -19.06 -1.68
N ARG A 522 4.40 -19.37 -2.92
CA ARG A 522 5.35 -19.53 -4.04
C ARG A 522 6.12 -18.24 -4.32
N MET A 523 5.48 -17.07 -4.23
CA MET A 523 6.16 -15.79 -4.40
C MET A 523 7.22 -15.55 -3.31
N LEU A 524 6.95 -15.92 -2.07
CA LEU A 524 7.93 -15.79 -0.98
C LEU A 524 9.10 -16.74 -1.14
N ASP A 525 8.84 -17.98 -1.58
CA ASP A 525 9.91 -18.93 -1.90
C ASP A 525 10.77 -18.38 -3.06
N ILE A 526 10.18 -17.73 -4.07
CA ILE A 526 10.95 -17.01 -5.10
C ILE A 526 11.84 -15.93 -4.48
N LEU A 527 11.29 -15.11 -3.57
CA LEU A 527 12.00 -14.02 -2.91
C LEU A 527 13.11 -14.52 -1.97
N ALA A 528 12.98 -15.72 -1.39
CA ALA A 528 14.01 -16.35 -0.56
C ALA A 528 15.11 -17.03 -1.40
N ILE A 529 14.71 -17.72 -2.47
CA ILE A 529 15.60 -18.56 -3.30
C ILE A 529 16.41 -17.71 -4.29
N ALA A 530 15.77 -16.77 -4.97
CA ALA A 530 16.38 -16.04 -6.08
C ALA A 530 17.61 -15.21 -5.69
N PRO A 531 17.62 -14.46 -4.58
CA PRO A 531 18.78 -13.63 -4.19
C PRO A 531 20.01 -14.48 -3.90
N ARG A 532 19.82 -15.65 -3.28
CA ARG A 532 20.91 -16.59 -2.97
C ARG A 532 21.49 -17.25 -4.21
N ILE A 533 20.64 -17.74 -5.13
CA ILE A 533 21.11 -18.33 -6.40
C ILE A 533 21.81 -17.29 -7.28
N LEU A 534 21.29 -16.07 -7.28
CA LEU A 534 21.79 -15.00 -8.14
C LEU A 534 22.88 -14.18 -7.47
N ASP A 535 23.25 -14.45 -6.22
CA ASP A 535 24.27 -13.71 -5.46
C ASP A 535 23.95 -12.21 -5.44
N VAL A 536 22.78 -11.89 -4.88
CA VAL A 536 22.28 -10.53 -4.68
C VAL A 536 21.87 -10.38 -3.21
N PRO A 537 22.33 -9.35 -2.49
CA PRO A 537 21.89 -9.08 -1.11
C PRO A 537 20.37 -8.92 -1.03
N ALA A 538 19.74 -9.42 0.03
CA ALA A 538 18.28 -9.40 0.19
C ALA A 538 17.72 -7.95 0.18
N GLU A 539 18.49 -6.99 0.70
CA GLU A 539 18.14 -5.56 0.68
C GLU A 539 18.12 -4.93 -0.73
N HIS A 540 18.70 -5.61 -1.73
CA HIS A 540 18.71 -5.19 -3.14
C HIS A 540 17.66 -5.93 -3.99
N VAL A 541 16.71 -6.60 -3.33
CA VAL A 541 15.63 -7.36 -3.97
C VAL A 541 14.34 -6.56 -3.89
N HIS A 542 13.81 -6.20 -5.06
CA HIS A 542 12.63 -5.37 -5.18
C HIS A 542 11.48 -6.19 -5.78
N ALA A 543 10.47 -6.48 -4.95
CA ALA A 543 9.27 -7.19 -5.39
C ALA A 543 8.23 -6.22 -5.97
N LYS A 544 7.64 -6.57 -7.13
CA LYS A 544 6.58 -5.79 -7.78
C LYS A 544 5.34 -6.67 -7.96
N ALA A 545 4.30 -6.44 -7.15
CA ALA A 545 3.01 -7.11 -7.31
C ALA A 545 2.13 -6.40 -8.35
N ARG A 546 1.63 -7.11 -9.37
CA ARG A 546 0.65 -6.55 -10.33
C ARG A 546 -0.77 -6.71 -9.80
N MET A 547 -1.15 -5.91 -8.80
CA MET A 547 -2.58 -5.81 -8.44
C MET A 547 -3.31 -4.98 -9.52
N ARG A 548 -4.26 -5.60 -10.22
CA ARG A 548 -5.17 -4.87 -11.12
C ARG A 548 -6.07 -3.97 -10.28
N SER A 549 -5.77 -2.67 -10.21
CA SER A 549 -6.74 -1.70 -9.70
C SER A 549 -8.03 -1.75 -10.56
N ARG A 550 -9.19 -1.83 -9.90
CA ARG A 550 -10.50 -1.63 -10.55
C ARG A 550 -10.53 -0.19 -11.11
N GLY A 551 -10.21 -0.03 -12.39
CA GLY A 551 -10.19 1.28 -13.05
C GLY A 551 -9.30 1.42 -14.29
N GLY A 552 -8.50 0.40 -14.64
CA GLY A 552 -7.77 0.39 -15.92
C GLY A 552 -6.61 1.40 -16.02
N SER A 553 -6.25 2.09 -14.95
CA SER A 553 -5.00 2.86 -14.92
C SER A 553 -3.83 1.92 -14.65
N GLN A 554 -3.00 1.70 -15.66
CA GLN A 554 -1.69 1.06 -15.52
C GLN A 554 -0.75 1.85 -14.60
N TYR A 555 -1.10 3.10 -14.26
CA TYR A 555 -0.39 4.01 -13.35
C TYR A 555 -1.09 4.21 -11.97
N GLY A 556 -1.92 3.27 -11.54
CA GLY A 556 -2.63 3.37 -10.26
C GLY A 556 -1.72 3.09 -9.06
N LYS A 557 -1.42 4.13 -8.26
CA LYS A 557 -1.04 4.21 -6.81
C LYS A 557 -0.25 3.08 -6.08
N GLN A 558 0.19 2.01 -6.70
CA GLN A 558 0.82 0.85 -6.03
C GLN A 558 2.35 0.80 -6.14
N GLY A 559 3.00 1.81 -6.72
CA GLY A 559 4.45 2.02 -6.60
C GLY A 559 4.87 2.63 -5.25
N ALA A 560 4.06 2.48 -4.19
CA ALA A 560 4.34 3.03 -2.88
C ALA A 560 5.34 2.14 -2.12
N GLY A 561 6.57 2.01 -2.61
CA GLY A 561 7.69 1.64 -1.76
C GLY A 561 8.11 2.84 -0.92
N LYS A 562 8.15 2.68 0.41
CA LYS A 562 8.88 3.44 1.47
C LYS A 562 9.06 4.98 1.32
N GLY A 563 8.25 5.66 0.54
CA GLY A 563 8.17 7.12 0.47
C GLY A 563 6.87 7.57 1.08
N GLY A 564 6.90 7.95 2.36
CA GLY A 564 5.79 8.64 2.99
C GLY A 564 5.26 9.75 2.09
N SER A 565 3.95 9.99 2.15
CA SER A 565 3.18 10.98 1.40
C SER A 565 3.67 12.44 1.50
N GLY A 566 4.84 12.69 2.12
CA GLY A 566 5.46 13.99 2.30
C GLY A 566 6.47 14.41 1.22
N GLU A 567 7.15 13.50 0.51
CA GLU A 567 8.10 13.90 -0.54
C GLU A 567 8.07 12.92 -1.73
N ARG A 568 7.35 13.28 -2.79
CA ARG A 568 7.80 12.95 -4.15
C ARG A 568 9.09 13.74 -4.39
N ALA A 569 10.19 13.33 -3.75
CA ALA A 569 11.48 13.97 -3.88
C ALA A 569 11.84 13.99 -5.36
N ASN A 570 12.06 15.18 -5.88
CA ASN A 570 12.40 15.43 -7.27
C ASN A 570 13.54 14.48 -7.69
N ILE A 571 13.35 13.67 -8.75
CA ILE A 571 14.39 12.78 -9.31
C ILE A 571 15.70 13.56 -9.55
N ALA A 572 15.59 14.87 -9.82
CA ALA A 572 16.74 15.76 -9.97
C ALA A 572 17.69 15.80 -8.75
N ARG A 573 17.23 15.47 -7.53
CA ARG A 573 18.03 15.58 -6.29
C ARG A 573 18.43 14.24 -5.67
N ARG A 574 17.84 13.13 -6.09
CA ARG A 574 18.10 11.80 -5.50
C ARG A 574 19.31 11.13 -6.16
N ARG A 575 20.18 10.50 -5.37
CA ARG A 575 21.26 9.65 -5.90
C ARG A 575 20.66 8.28 -6.26
N LEU A 576 20.43 8.06 -7.55
CA LEU A 576 19.89 6.81 -8.09
C LEU A 576 21.04 5.86 -8.46
N PRO A 577 20.86 4.53 -8.32
CA PRO A 577 21.77 3.56 -8.93
C PRO A 577 21.90 3.81 -10.43
N LEU A 578 23.09 3.58 -10.96
CA LEU A 578 23.42 3.75 -12.36
C LEU A 578 23.82 2.38 -12.94
N ILE A 579 23.31 2.08 -14.13
CA ILE A 579 23.62 0.88 -14.89
C ILE A 579 24.26 1.26 -16.24
N GLU A 580 24.87 0.30 -16.92
CA GLU A 580 25.40 0.50 -18.28
C GLU A 580 24.67 -0.38 -19.31
N GLU A 581 24.31 0.19 -20.45
CA GLU A 581 23.79 -0.55 -21.61
C GLU A 581 24.36 0.06 -22.91
N GLY A 582 24.93 -0.78 -23.77
CA GLY A 582 25.46 -0.34 -25.06
C GLY A 582 26.55 0.75 -24.96
N GLY A 583 27.32 0.79 -23.88
CA GLY A 583 28.33 1.83 -23.62
C GLY A 583 27.78 3.15 -23.07
N LEU A 584 26.47 3.22 -22.78
CA LEU A 584 25.81 4.37 -22.17
C LEU A 584 25.41 4.07 -20.73
N THR A 585 25.39 5.11 -19.89
CA THR A 585 25.00 5.02 -18.48
C THR A 585 23.56 5.51 -18.28
N PHE A 586 22.76 4.77 -17.52
CA PHE A 586 21.36 5.12 -17.22
C PHE A 586 21.07 5.07 -15.73
N ALA A 587 20.33 6.07 -15.23
CA ALA A 587 19.82 6.03 -13.87
C ALA A 587 18.57 5.15 -13.78
N VAL A 588 18.51 4.28 -12.76
CA VAL A 588 17.37 3.38 -12.48
C VAL A 588 16.77 3.65 -11.10
N ASN A 589 15.49 3.35 -10.93
CA ASN A 589 14.78 3.48 -9.67
C ASN A 589 13.94 2.23 -9.41
N PHE A 590 14.33 1.44 -8.42
CA PHE A 590 13.68 0.16 -8.15
C PHE A 590 12.44 0.26 -7.27
N ASP A 591 12.22 1.39 -6.58
CA ASP A 591 11.21 1.49 -5.50
C ASP A 591 10.01 2.36 -5.86
N ASP A 592 10.25 3.61 -6.30
CA ASP A 592 9.23 4.67 -6.30
C ASP A 592 8.21 4.57 -7.45
N TYR A 593 8.55 3.82 -8.49
CA TYR A 593 7.79 3.73 -9.73
C TYR A 593 7.41 2.28 -10.05
N LEU A 594 6.39 2.09 -10.90
CA LEU A 594 6.01 0.76 -11.35
C LEU A 594 7.14 0.10 -12.17
N ASP A 595 7.77 0.91 -13.03
CA ASP A 595 8.88 0.53 -13.89
C ASP A 595 10.20 1.13 -13.39
N VAL A 596 11.34 0.55 -13.81
CA VAL A 596 12.66 0.87 -13.23
C VAL A 596 13.39 2.05 -13.88
N GLY A 597 12.83 2.62 -14.94
CA GLY A 597 13.47 3.68 -15.73
C GLY A 597 14.10 3.22 -17.06
N ILE A 598 14.13 1.91 -17.34
CA ILE A 598 14.57 1.35 -18.62
C ILE A 598 13.80 0.05 -18.91
N PHE A 599 13.44 -0.20 -20.17
CA PHE A 599 12.75 -1.42 -20.60
C PHE A 599 13.75 -2.38 -21.25
N LEU A 600 14.06 -3.49 -20.58
CA LEU A 600 15.10 -4.43 -21.02
C LEU A 600 14.75 -5.14 -22.35
N ASP A 601 13.47 -5.34 -22.61
CA ASP A 601 12.94 -5.91 -23.86
C ASP A 601 13.20 -5.04 -25.09
N HIS A 602 13.41 -3.73 -24.90
CA HIS A 602 13.72 -2.78 -25.96
C HIS A 602 15.21 -2.54 -26.21
N ARG A 603 16.11 -3.33 -25.61
CA ARG A 603 17.57 -3.16 -25.79
C ARG A 603 18.00 -3.21 -27.27
N VAL A 604 17.58 -4.24 -27.99
CA VAL A 604 17.89 -4.38 -29.42
C VAL A 604 17.25 -3.26 -30.25
N THR A 605 16.05 -2.82 -29.88
CA THR A 605 15.39 -1.66 -30.52
C THR A 605 16.17 -0.37 -30.30
N ARG A 606 16.76 -0.16 -29.12
CA ARG A 606 17.62 1.01 -28.85
C ARG A 606 18.92 0.97 -29.65
N ASP A 607 19.56 -0.19 -29.75
CA ASP A 607 20.73 -0.37 -30.63
C ASP A 607 20.35 -0.04 -32.10
N LEU A 608 19.18 -0.50 -32.56
CA LEU A 608 18.68 -0.18 -33.90
C LEU A 608 18.47 1.35 -34.08
N VAL A 609 17.92 2.04 -33.08
CA VAL A 609 17.80 3.51 -33.12
C VAL A 609 19.17 4.16 -33.32
N ARG A 610 20.22 3.72 -32.60
CA ARG A 610 21.59 4.23 -32.76
C ARG A 610 22.14 3.95 -34.17
N GLU A 611 21.95 2.75 -34.70
CA GLU A 611 22.44 2.41 -36.05
C GLU A 611 21.78 3.27 -37.12
N HIS A 612 20.47 3.49 -37.05
CA HIS A 612 19.76 4.36 -37.98
C HIS A 612 20.10 5.84 -37.76
N ALA A 613 20.42 6.24 -36.53
CA ALA A 613 20.81 7.61 -36.19
C ALA A 613 22.13 8.04 -36.87
N LYS A 614 23.04 7.10 -37.19
CA LYS A 614 24.28 7.39 -37.94
C LYS A 614 24.05 8.00 -39.32
N GLN A 615 22.87 7.83 -39.89
CA GLN A 615 22.47 8.37 -41.19
C GLN A 615 21.47 9.53 -41.06
N ALA A 616 21.16 9.95 -39.83
CA ALA A 616 20.18 11.00 -39.53
C ALA A 616 20.89 12.26 -39.03
N ARG A 617 20.34 13.43 -39.33
CA ARG A 617 20.78 14.69 -38.73
C ARG A 617 19.87 15.08 -37.58
N ARG A 618 18.57 14.83 -37.71
CA ARG A 618 17.55 15.21 -36.73
C ARG A 618 16.76 13.99 -36.24
N PHE A 619 16.71 13.83 -34.92
CA PHE A 619 15.97 12.77 -34.24
C PHE A 619 14.79 13.32 -33.43
N LEU A 620 13.67 12.61 -33.46
CA LEU A 620 12.48 12.90 -32.66
C LEU A 620 12.07 11.66 -31.86
N ASN A 621 11.96 11.79 -30.54
CA ASN A 621 11.48 10.77 -29.63
C ASN A 621 10.11 11.16 -29.07
N LEU A 622 9.08 10.35 -29.35
CA LEU A 622 7.70 10.58 -28.94
C LEU A 622 7.27 9.54 -27.92
N PHE A 623 6.59 9.99 -26.86
CA PHE A 623 6.33 9.18 -25.66
C PHE A 623 7.65 8.74 -25.01
N ALA A 624 8.55 9.71 -24.85
CA ALA A 624 9.96 9.45 -24.66
C ALA A 624 10.32 8.77 -23.34
N TYR A 625 9.44 8.79 -22.34
CA TYR A 625 9.71 8.27 -21.01
C TYR A 625 11.03 8.86 -20.46
N THR A 626 11.97 8.04 -20.01
CA THR A 626 13.28 8.44 -19.46
C THR A 626 14.32 8.71 -20.55
N GLY A 627 13.92 8.86 -21.82
CA GLY A 627 14.79 9.33 -22.91
C GLY A 627 15.93 8.39 -23.30
N THR A 628 15.82 7.09 -22.99
CA THR A 628 16.89 6.12 -23.31
C THR A 628 17.16 6.04 -24.81
N ALA A 629 16.12 5.99 -25.65
CA ALA A 629 16.26 6.04 -27.11
C ALA A 629 16.89 7.37 -27.60
N THR A 630 16.65 8.49 -26.91
CA THR A 630 17.31 9.77 -27.21
C THR A 630 18.81 9.70 -26.96
N CYS A 631 19.25 9.07 -25.86
CA CYS A 631 20.67 8.88 -25.58
C CYS A 631 21.33 8.03 -26.67
N TYR A 632 20.67 6.96 -27.11
CA TYR A 632 21.14 6.12 -28.21
C TYR A 632 21.22 6.86 -29.55
N ALA A 633 20.24 7.70 -29.87
CA ALA A 633 20.29 8.52 -31.08
C ALA A 633 21.40 9.57 -31.03
N ALA A 634 21.60 10.24 -29.88
CA ALA A 634 22.67 11.20 -29.68
C ALA A 634 24.06 10.55 -29.81
N ASP A 635 24.25 9.35 -29.24
CA ASP A 635 25.46 8.54 -29.43
C ASP A 635 25.71 8.15 -30.89
N GLY A 636 24.63 7.94 -31.66
CA GLY A 636 24.66 7.72 -33.10
C GLY A 636 25.13 8.93 -33.92
N GLY A 637 25.27 10.11 -33.30
CA GLY A 637 25.85 11.31 -33.93
C GLY A 637 24.86 12.28 -34.55
N VAL A 638 23.57 12.24 -34.18
CA VAL A 638 22.59 13.22 -34.66
C VAL A 638 22.92 14.63 -34.18
N GLU A 639 22.70 15.62 -35.04
CA GLU A 639 22.96 17.04 -34.75
C GLU A 639 21.94 17.63 -33.78
N GLU A 640 20.69 17.13 -33.80
CA GLU A 640 19.58 17.66 -33.03
C GLU A 640 18.67 16.52 -32.53
N THR A 641 18.26 16.59 -31.27
CA THR A 641 17.27 15.67 -30.69
C THR A 641 16.10 16.44 -30.12
N VAL A 642 14.87 16.00 -30.41
CA VAL A 642 13.65 16.49 -29.76
C VAL A 642 13.01 15.35 -28.99
N THR A 643 12.84 15.51 -27.68
CA THR A 643 12.32 14.49 -26.75
C THR A 643 11.01 14.95 -26.15
N VAL A 644 9.91 14.28 -26.47
CA VAL A 644 8.55 14.72 -26.11
C VAL A 644 7.87 13.72 -25.18
N ASP A 645 7.42 14.19 -24.02
CA ASP A 645 6.64 13.40 -23.07
C ASP A 645 5.66 14.28 -22.27
N LEU A 646 4.59 13.69 -21.75
CA LEU A 646 3.57 14.39 -20.96
C LEU A 646 4.03 14.67 -19.50
N SER A 647 5.02 13.92 -19.03
CA SER A 647 5.49 13.90 -17.65
C SER A 647 6.75 14.75 -17.45
N ASN A 648 6.66 15.75 -16.57
CA ASN A 648 7.86 16.47 -16.10
C ASN A 648 8.88 15.52 -15.48
N THR A 649 8.41 14.59 -14.63
CA THR A 649 9.27 13.66 -13.92
C THR A 649 10.10 12.80 -14.87
N TYR A 650 9.52 12.37 -15.99
CA TYR A 650 10.23 11.56 -16.98
C TYR A 650 11.15 12.40 -17.86
N LEU A 651 10.76 13.63 -18.21
CA LEU A 651 11.64 14.55 -18.94
C LEU A 651 12.85 15.00 -18.10
N ASP A 652 12.66 15.28 -16.81
CA ASP A 652 13.75 15.59 -15.88
C ASP A 652 14.73 14.40 -15.77
N TRP A 653 14.20 13.17 -15.80
CA TRP A 653 15.01 11.94 -15.83
C TRP A 653 15.72 11.75 -17.17
N ALA A 654 15.04 12.03 -18.29
CA ALA A 654 15.63 11.99 -19.63
C ALA A 654 16.79 12.98 -19.77
N GLU A 655 16.63 14.20 -19.28
CA GLU A 655 17.68 15.21 -19.27
C GLU A 655 18.88 14.77 -18.40
N ARG A 656 18.61 14.10 -17.27
CA ARG A 656 19.67 13.51 -16.44
C ARG A 656 20.42 12.40 -17.17
N ASN A 657 19.73 11.48 -17.83
CA ASN A 657 20.37 10.42 -18.61
C ASN A 657 21.22 11.00 -19.75
N MET A 658 20.71 11.98 -20.49
CA MET A 658 21.46 12.68 -21.54
C MET A 658 22.72 13.36 -20.98
N ARG A 659 22.59 14.10 -19.88
CA ARG A 659 23.72 14.77 -19.20
C ARG A 659 24.78 13.78 -18.72
N GLN A 660 24.37 12.64 -18.17
CA GLN A 660 25.30 11.59 -17.70
C GLN A 660 26.15 11.01 -18.83
N ASN A 661 25.61 10.97 -20.04
CA ASN A 661 26.31 10.49 -21.24
C ASN A 661 27.00 11.62 -22.02
N GLY A 662 27.10 12.83 -21.45
CA GLY A 662 27.77 13.96 -22.10
C GLY A 662 26.96 14.65 -23.20
N PHE A 663 25.71 14.24 -23.43
CA PHE A 663 24.81 14.84 -24.41
C PHE A 663 24.13 16.08 -23.81
N VAL A 664 24.88 17.17 -23.77
CA VAL A 664 24.45 18.47 -23.23
C VAL A 664 24.49 19.55 -24.31
N GLY A 665 23.68 20.59 -24.14
CA GLY A 665 23.68 21.76 -25.01
C GLY A 665 22.31 22.09 -25.59
N PRO A 666 22.21 23.23 -26.29
CA PRO A 666 20.94 23.77 -26.78
C PRO A 666 20.31 22.94 -27.91
N GLN A 667 21.05 22.02 -28.54
CA GLN A 667 20.59 21.13 -29.60
C GLN A 667 19.74 19.94 -29.10
N HIS A 668 19.68 19.72 -27.78
CA HIS A 668 18.88 18.68 -27.16
C HIS A 668 17.64 19.30 -26.51
N HIS A 669 16.49 19.16 -27.17
CA HIS A 669 15.23 19.76 -26.76
C HIS A 669 14.36 18.77 -25.97
N PHE A 670 13.84 19.21 -24.83
CA PHE A 670 12.88 18.46 -24.01
C PHE A 670 11.56 19.21 -24.00
N VAL A 671 10.50 18.57 -24.53
CA VAL A 671 9.20 19.22 -24.73
C VAL A 671 8.14 18.49 -23.93
N ARG A 672 7.51 19.24 -23.02
CA ARG A 672 6.43 18.73 -22.18
C ARG A 672 5.08 19.00 -22.82
N ASP A 673 4.52 18.02 -23.51
CA ASP A 673 3.24 18.18 -24.21
C ASP A 673 2.48 16.86 -24.38
N ASP A 674 1.18 16.95 -24.70
CA ASP A 674 0.42 15.83 -25.27
C ASP A 674 0.96 15.56 -26.67
N VAL A 675 1.58 14.39 -26.86
CA VAL A 675 2.22 13.99 -28.11
C VAL A 675 1.29 14.12 -29.31
N LEU A 676 0.00 13.78 -29.20
CA LEU A 676 -0.92 13.88 -30.34
C LEU A 676 -1.22 15.34 -30.70
N ALA A 677 -1.41 16.19 -29.70
CA ALA A 677 -1.58 17.62 -29.91
C ALA A 677 -0.30 18.24 -30.50
N TRP A 678 0.85 17.87 -29.95
CA TRP A 678 2.16 18.33 -30.40
C TRP A 678 2.43 17.96 -31.87
N ILE A 679 2.16 16.70 -32.27
CA ILE A 679 2.30 16.27 -33.68
C ILE A 679 1.41 17.12 -34.59
N ARG A 680 0.14 17.35 -34.19
CA ARG A 680 -0.80 18.15 -34.98
C ARG A 680 -0.28 19.57 -35.20
N ASP A 681 0.33 20.16 -34.19
CA ASP A 681 0.85 21.52 -34.25
C ASP A 681 2.14 21.57 -35.07
N GLN A 682 3.07 20.63 -34.87
CA GLN A 682 4.31 20.53 -35.65
C GLN A 682 4.08 20.30 -37.14
N ARG A 683 2.98 19.62 -37.51
CA ARG A 683 2.59 19.44 -38.92
C ARG A 683 2.31 20.75 -39.66
N GLN A 684 1.98 21.82 -38.93
CA GLN A 684 1.78 23.16 -39.49
C GLN A 684 3.09 23.96 -39.63
N THR A 685 4.20 23.40 -39.15
CA THR A 685 5.53 24.00 -39.22
C THR A 685 6.36 23.40 -40.36
N ARG A 686 7.55 23.97 -40.58
CA ARG A 686 8.56 23.42 -41.51
C ARG A 686 9.45 22.34 -40.87
N ASN A 687 9.26 22.01 -39.59
CA ASN A 687 10.11 21.06 -38.88
C ASN A 687 9.92 19.65 -39.43
N ARG A 688 11.02 18.99 -39.81
CA ARG A 688 11.04 17.61 -40.28
C ARG A 688 12.25 16.90 -39.69
N TRP A 689 12.12 15.59 -39.50
CA TRP A 689 13.11 14.73 -38.87
C TRP A 689 13.45 13.54 -39.77
N ASP A 690 14.72 13.14 -39.75
CA ASP A 690 15.20 12.02 -40.57
C ASP A 690 14.86 10.68 -39.91
N LEU A 691 14.89 10.66 -38.58
CA LEU A 691 14.54 9.49 -37.76
C LEU A 691 13.57 9.88 -36.64
N ILE A 692 12.49 9.12 -36.51
CA ILE A 692 11.52 9.30 -35.42
C ILE A 692 11.38 7.97 -34.65
N PHE A 693 11.50 7.97 -33.34
CA PHE A 693 11.15 6.84 -32.47
C PHE A 693 9.82 7.12 -31.78
N VAL A 694 8.89 6.15 -31.82
CA VAL A 694 7.53 6.30 -31.30
C VAL A 694 7.13 5.03 -30.55
N ASP A 695 7.09 5.11 -29.23
CA ASP A 695 6.78 3.98 -28.35
C ASP A 695 5.69 4.33 -27.34
N PRO A 696 4.42 4.45 -27.77
CA PRO A 696 3.33 4.84 -26.91
C PRO A 696 2.96 3.72 -25.91
N PRO A 697 2.39 4.09 -24.74
CA PRO A 697 1.79 3.10 -23.85
C PRO A 697 0.60 2.42 -24.54
N THR A 698 0.21 1.22 -24.08
CA THR A 698 -1.00 0.54 -24.59
C THR A 698 -2.25 1.41 -24.39
N PHE A 699 -2.39 2.01 -23.22
CA PHE A 699 -3.54 2.82 -22.85
C PHE A 699 -3.14 3.95 -21.88
N SER A 700 -3.79 5.11 -21.98
CA SER A 700 -3.61 6.19 -21.01
C SER A 700 -4.90 6.98 -20.76
N ASN A 701 -5.18 7.17 -19.47
CA ASN A 701 -6.31 7.94 -18.92
C ASN A 701 -5.86 9.25 -18.27
N SER A 702 -4.66 9.74 -18.61
CA SER A 702 -4.12 10.94 -17.98
C SER A 702 -5.08 12.12 -18.13
N SER A 703 -5.49 12.72 -17.01
CA SER A 703 -6.34 13.93 -17.00
C SER A 703 -5.69 15.10 -17.74
N LYS A 704 -4.36 15.06 -17.92
CA LYS A 704 -3.60 16.04 -18.70
C LYS A 704 -3.87 15.94 -20.22
N MET A 705 -4.43 14.84 -20.73
CA MET A 705 -4.94 14.72 -22.11
C MET A 705 -6.38 15.25 -22.25
N GLY A 706 -6.91 15.92 -21.24
CA GLY A 706 -8.26 16.50 -21.24
C GLY A 706 -9.34 15.43 -21.18
N ARG A 707 -10.31 15.47 -22.12
CA ARG A 707 -11.42 14.50 -22.21
C ARG A 707 -11.09 13.28 -23.08
N ARG A 708 -9.95 13.29 -23.78
CA ARG A 708 -9.57 12.24 -24.73
C ARG A 708 -8.74 11.19 -23.99
N THR A 709 -9.08 9.92 -24.17
CA THR A 709 -8.26 8.79 -23.72
C THR A 709 -7.37 8.33 -24.87
N TRP A 710 -6.23 7.72 -24.56
CA TRP A 710 -5.34 7.10 -25.55
C TRP A 710 -5.50 5.58 -25.53
N ASP A 711 -5.64 4.97 -26.71
CA ASP A 711 -5.60 3.51 -26.91
C ASP A 711 -4.82 3.21 -28.20
N VAL A 712 -3.72 2.47 -28.08
CA VAL A 712 -2.82 2.21 -29.21
C VAL A 712 -3.50 1.48 -30.37
N GLN A 713 -4.44 0.56 -30.11
CA GLN A 713 -5.12 -0.20 -31.16
C GLN A 713 -6.18 0.64 -31.88
N ARG A 714 -6.81 1.58 -31.18
CA ARG A 714 -7.81 2.48 -31.76
C ARG A 714 -7.16 3.63 -32.52
N ASP A 715 -6.09 4.19 -31.96
CA ASP A 715 -5.56 5.50 -32.36
C ASP A 715 -4.27 5.44 -33.19
N HIS A 716 -3.63 4.27 -33.36
CA HIS A 716 -2.36 4.16 -34.12
C HIS A 716 -2.44 4.71 -35.54
N VAL A 717 -3.59 4.61 -36.22
CA VAL A 717 -3.73 5.15 -37.58
C VAL A 717 -3.58 6.66 -37.60
N GLU A 718 -4.19 7.38 -36.65
CA GLU A 718 -4.07 8.84 -36.55
C GLU A 718 -2.65 9.23 -36.15
N LEU A 719 -2.07 8.52 -35.17
CA LEU A 719 -0.71 8.73 -34.71
C LEU A 719 0.29 8.59 -35.86
N LEU A 720 0.30 7.43 -36.53
CA LEU A 720 1.29 7.11 -37.56
C LEU A 720 1.12 7.94 -38.84
N ALA A 721 -0.12 8.29 -39.22
CA ALA A 721 -0.37 9.25 -40.29
C ALA A 721 0.03 10.69 -39.92
N GLY A 722 0.09 11.00 -38.62
CA GLY A 722 0.64 12.25 -38.12
C GLY A 722 2.18 12.24 -38.19
N VAL A 723 2.79 11.20 -37.63
CA VAL A 723 4.25 10.96 -37.60
C VAL A 723 4.83 10.95 -39.01
N SER A 724 4.21 10.26 -39.97
CA SER A 724 4.73 10.16 -41.34
C SER A 724 4.84 11.53 -42.03
N ARG A 725 4.00 12.50 -41.66
CA ARG A 725 4.04 13.87 -42.20
C ARG A 725 5.14 14.73 -41.58
N LEU A 726 5.72 14.29 -40.48
CA LEU A 726 6.88 14.92 -39.85
C LEU A 726 8.22 14.36 -40.38
N LEU A 727 8.18 13.29 -41.17
CA LEU A 727 9.40 12.73 -41.79
C LEU A 727 9.96 13.66 -42.87
N ALA A 728 11.28 13.84 -42.85
CA ALA A 728 12.04 14.39 -43.96
C ALA A 728 12.01 13.44 -45.16
N GLN A 729 12.40 13.93 -46.34
CA GLN A 729 12.49 13.08 -47.52
C GLN A 729 13.54 11.99 -47.30
N GLY A 730 13.17 10.72 -47.50
CA GLY A 730 14.02 9.56 -47.22
C GLY A 730 14.09 9.17 -45.72
N GLY A 731 13.48 9.95 -44.83
CA GLY A 731 13.37 9.61 -43.42
C GLY A 731 12.35 8.50 -43.15
N HIS A 732 12.46 7.87 -41.99
CA HIS A 732 11.54 6.83 -41.54
C HIS A 732 11.33 6.91 -40.02
N ALA A 733 10.28 6.27 -39.52
CA ALA A 733 10.06 6.13 -38.09
C ALA A 733 10.20 4.67 -37.65
N ILE A 734 10.60 4.46 -36.40
CA ILE A 734 10.56 3.17 -35.71
C ILE A 734 9.40 3.27 -34.73
N PHE A 735 8.34 2.49 -34.96
CA PHE A 735 7.16 2.42 -34.11
C PHE A 735 7.18 1.12 -33.32
N SER A 736 7.05 1.21 -32.00
CA SER A 736 6.89 0.05 -31.12
C SER A 736 5.64 0.15 -30.25
N CYS A 737 5.12 -0.98 -29.79
CA CYS A 737 4.12 -1.03 -28.72
C CYS A 737 4.08 -2.41 -28.05
N ASN A 738 3.60 -2.47 -26.80
CA ASN A 738 3.55 -3.69 -25.99
C ASN A 738 2.16 -4.33 -25.86
N LEU A 739 1.19 -3.91 -26.68
CA LEU A 739 -0.13 -4.54 -26.68
C LEU A 739 -0.03 -5.95 -27.32
N ARG A 740 -0.09 -6.99 -26.49
CA ARG A 740 0.02 -8.42 -26.91
C ARG A 740 -0.87 -8.85 -28.08
N GLY A 741 -2.00 -8.16 -28.28
CA GLY A 741 -2.99 -8.44 -29.32
C GLY A 741 -3.01 -7.40 -30.44
N PHE A 742 -1.98 -6.56 -30.56
CA PHE A 742 -1.94 -5.48 -31.54
C PHE A 742 -2.06 -6.02 -32.97
N ARG A 743 -2.92 -5.37 -33.75
CA ARG A 743 -3.11 -5.64 -35.17
C ARG A 743 -3.01 -4.32 -35.94
N PRO A 744 -1.97 -4.14 -36.76
CA PRO A 744 -1.85 -2.92 -37.54
C PRO A 744 -2.97 -2.83 -38.60
N GLU A 745 -3.48 -1.62 -38.81
CA GLU A 745 -4.55 -1.34 -39.78
C GLU A 745 -3.91 -0.91 -41.10
N THR A 746 -3.15 -1.83 -41.70
CA THR A 746 -2.26 -1.58 -42.86
C THR A 746 -2.99 -0.91 -44.03
N ARG A 747 -4.20 -1.37 -44.36
CA ARG A 747 -5.02 -0.77 -45.42
C ARG A 747 -5.44 0.69 -45.14
N LYS A 748 -5.76 1.04 -43.88
CA LYS A 748 -6.10 2.43 -43.51
C LYS A 748 -4.87 3.33 -43.55
N LEU A 749 -3.72 2.80 -43.13
CA LEU A 749 -2.43 3.50 -43.19
C LEU A 749 -1.97 3.77 -44.64
N ALA A 750 -2.12 2.77 -45.52
CA ALA A 750 -1.77 2.90 -46.93
C ALA A 750 -2.55 4.02 -47.64
N ARG A 751 -3.84 4.19 -47.33
CA ARG A 751 -4.68 5.31 -47.82
C ARG A 751 -4.24 6.70 -47.34
N ALA A 752 -3.34 6.75 -46.36
CA ALA A 752 -2.67 7.95 -45.87
C ALA A 752 -1.20 8.06 -46.33
N GLY A 753 -0.75 7.15 -47.21
CA GLY A 753 0.63 7.09 -47.73
C GLY A 753 1.63 6.48 -46.75
N VAL A 754 1.17 5.64 -45.82
CA VAL A 754 1.99 5.03 -44.77
C VAL A 754 2.07 3.53 -44.95
N VAL A 755 3.29 3.00 -44.99
CA VAL A 755 3.59 1.57 -45.07
C VAL A 755 4.37 1.14 -43.82
N LEU A 756 4.10 -0.08 -43.36
CA LEU A 756 4.76 -0.72 -42.22
C LEU A 756 5.54 -1.93 -42.69
N GLU A 757 6.82 -1.98 -42.32
CA GLU A 757 7.66 -3.18 -42.40
C GLU A 757 7.78 -3.78 -41.00
N ASP A 758 7.35 -5.02 -40.82
CA ASP A 758 7.40 -5.71 -39.52
C ASP A 758 8.80 -6.22 -39.23
N ILE A 759 9.43 -5.62 -38.21
CA ILE A 759 10.76 -5.99 -37.73
C ILE A 759 10.70 -6.60 -36.33
N THR A 760 9.51 -6.97 -35.85
CA THR A 760 9.28 -7.45 -34.48
C THR A 760 10.27 -8.57 -34.12
N ALA A 761 10.36 -9.61 -34.95
CA ALA A 761 11.22 -10.77 -34.71
C ALA A 761 12.72 -10.41 -34.60
N GLN A 762 13.16 -9.36 -35.30
CA GLN A 762 14.56 -8.90 -35.28
C GLN A 762 14.90 -8.12 -34.00
N THR A 763 13.87 -7.61 -33.32
CA THR A 763 14.01 -6.73 -32.15
C THR A 763 13.75 -7.43 -30.81
N ILE A 764 13.39 -8.72 -30.80
CA ILE A 764 13.21 -9.49 -29.56
C ILE A 764 14.58 -9.94 -29.02
N PRO A 765 15.00 -9.49 -27.82
CA PRO A 765 16.26 -9.94 -27.23
C PRO A 765 16.23 -11.42 -26.82
N GLU A 766 17.39 -12.10 -26.80
CA GLU A 766 17.49 -13.53 -26.45
C GLU A 766 16.94 -13.84 -25.03
N ASP A 767 17.05 -12.88 -24.11
CA ASP A 767 16.51 -13.00 -22.75
C ASP A 767 14.98 -12.95 -22.68
N PHE A 768 14.31 -12.52 -23.75
CA PHE A 768 12.86 -12.47 -23.92
C PHE A 768 12.32 -13.47 -24.97
N ALA A 769 13.17 -14.32 -25.55
CA ALA A 769 12.81 -15.18 -26.67
C ALA A 769 11.63 -16.15 -26.41
N ARG A 770 11.34 -16.49 -25.14
CA ARG A 770 10.15 -17.30 -24.77
C ARG A 770 8.84 -16.56 -24.97
N ASN A 771 8.86 -15.23 -24.88
CA ASN A 771 7.71 -14.36 -25.05
C ASN A 771 7.90 -13.48 -26.29
N GLN A 772 7.63 -14.06 -27.46
CA GLN A 772 7.66 -13.38 -28.76
C GLN A 772 6.61 -12.25 -28.90
N LYS A 773 5.77 -12.05 -27.89
CA LYS A 773 4.72 -10.99 -27.84
C LYS A 773 5.01 -9.98 -26.73
N VAL A 774 6.27 -9.81 -26.34
CA VAL A 774 6.68 -8.80 -25.36
C VAL A 774 6.47 -7.38 -25.92
N HIS A 775 6.79 -7.17 -27.21
CA HIS A 775 6.45 -5.98 -27.97
C HIS A 775 6.26 -6.31 -29.46
N HIS A 776 5.73 -5.34 -30.21
CA HIS A 776 5.68 -5.31 -31.67
C HIS A 776 6.50 -4.12 -32.16
N CYS A 777 7.29 -4.27 -33.23
CA CYS A 777 8.14 -3.21 -33.75
C CYS A 777 8.06 -3.13 -35.28
N TYR A 778 7.92 -1.92 -35.82
CA TYR A 778 7.72 -1.66 -37.24
C TYR A 778 8.58 -0.49 -37.72
N ILE A 779 9.14 -0.61 -38.93
CA ILE A 779 9.64 0.54 -39.68
C ILE A 779 8.45 1.17 -40.42
N VAL A 780 8.25 2.47 -40.21
CA VAL A 780 7.19 3.28 -40.80
C VAL A 780 7.81 4.14 -41.89
N ARG A 781 7.36 3.94 -43.13
CA ARG A 781 7.79 4.75 -44.29
C ARG A 781 6.62 5.55 -44.84
N ARG A 782 6.96 6.71 -45.43
CA ARG A 782 6.02 7.52 -46.19
C ARG A 782 6.31 7.38 -47.68
N LEU A 783 5.31 6.92 -48.42
CA LEU A 783 5.35 6.81 -49.88
C LEU A 783 4.27 7.70 -50.52
N PRO A 784 4.33 7.96 -51.83
CA PRO A 784 3.15 8.37 -52.59
C PRO A 784 1.96 7.44 -52.27
N ILE A 785 0.74 8.00 -52.23
CA ILE A 785 -0.42 7.26 -51.72
C ILE A 785 -0.75 6.07 -52.63
N GLU A 786 -0.60 6.26 -53.93
CA GLU A 786 -0.69 5.25 -54.97
C GLU A 786 0.26 4.06 -54.72
N ASP A 787 1.54 4.35 -54.44
CA ASP A 787 2.57 3.33 -54.20
C ASP A 787 2.30 2.59 -52.89
N ALA A 788 1.96 3.31 -51.82
CA ALA A 788 1.61 2.72 -50.53
C ALA A 788 0.39 1.78 -50.64
N MET A 789 -0.62 2.18 -51.43
CA MET A 789 -1.80 1.36 -51.67
C MET A 789 -1.47 0.14 -52.53
N ALA A 790 -0.64 0.28 -53.56
CA ALA A 790 -0.19 -0.84 -54.37
C ALA A 790 0.58 -1.88 -53.53
N GLU A 791 1.49 -1.43 -52.67
CA GLU A 791 2.31 -2.31 -51.81
C GLU A 791 1.47 -3.14 -50.82
N VAL A 792 0.35 -2.59 -50.36
CA VAL A 792 -0.59 -3.28 -49.44
C VAL A 792 -1.70 -4.05 -50.20
N GLY A 793 -1.59 -4.15 -51.53
CA GLY A 793 -2.47 -4.97 -52.36
C GLY A 793 -3.89 -4.40 -52.54
N PHE A 794 -4.00 -3.08 -52.74
CA PHE A 794 -5.22 -2.47 -53.27
C PHE A 794 -5.34 -2.71 -54.78
N SER A 795 -6.57 -2.78 -55.30
CA SER A 795 -6.79 -2.88 -56.74
C SER A 795 -6.47 -1.55 -57.45
N ALA A 796 -6.20 -1.60 -58.75
CA ALA A 796 -6.00 -0.39 -59.56
C ALA A 796 -7.21 0.56 -59.52
N GLU A 797 -8.43 0.01 -59.40
CA GLU A 797 -9.67 0.78 -59.27
C GLU A 797 -9.73 1.53 -57.93
N GLU A 798 -9.39 0.86 -56.82
CA GLU A 798 -9.38 1.48 -55.49
C GLU A 798 -8.32 2.59 -55.39
N ILE A 799 -7.17 2.41 -56.05
CA ILE A 799 -6.12 3.44 -56.13
C ILE A 799 -6.63 4.64 -56.93
N ALA A 800 -7.21 4.42 -58.11
CA ALA A 800 -7.74 5.48 -58.95
C ALA A 800 -8.86 6.28 -58.24
N GLU A 801 -9.78 5.59 -57.56
CA GLU A 801 -10.83 6.22 -56.74
C GLU A 801 -10.20 7.14 -55.68
N ARG A 802 -9.19 6.65 -54.96
CA ARG A 802 -8.54 7.43 -53.91
C ARG A 802 -7.76 8.62 -54.46
N THR A 803 -7.08 8.48 -55.59
CA THR A 803 -6.38 9.58 -56.24
C THR A 803 -7.36 10.67 -56.68
N GLU A 804 -8.52 10.29 -57.21
CA GLU A 804 -9.56 11.24 -57.59
C GLU A 804 -10.18 11.94 -56.37
N GLU A 805 -10.45 11.21 -55.28
CA GLU A 805 -10.91 11.80 -54.01
C GLU A 805 -9.97 12.87 -53.47
N LEU A 806 -8.66 12.68 -53.63
CA LEU A 806 -7.64 13.63 -53.17
C LEU A 806 -7.50 14.84 -54.09
N ARG A 807 -7.77 14.69 -55.39
CA ARG A 807 -7.78 15.79 -56.37
C ARG A 807 -9.01 16.68 -56.24
N ASN A 808 -10.16 16.13 -55.81
CA ASN A 808 -11.42 16.85 -55.77
C ASN A 808 -12.13 16.76 -54.40
N PRO A 809 -11.66 17.50 -53.37
CA PRO A 809 -12.15 17.38 -51.99
C PRO A 809 -13.63 17.79 -51.80
N GLU A 810 -14.25 18.52 -52.74
CA GLU A 810 -15.67 18.88 -52.70
C GLU A 810 -16.62 17.75 -53.14
N ALA A 811 -16.12 16.69 -53.80
CA ALA A 811 -16.92 15.54 -54.25
C ALA A 811 -17.26 14.52 -53.13
N ARG A 812 -17.27 14.97 -51.87
CA ARG A 812 -17.54 14.13 -50.70
C ARG A 812 -19.03 13.76 -50.63
N LYS A 813 -19.48 12.78 -51.44
CA LYS A 813 -20.82 12.20 -51.30
C LYS A 813 -20.93 11.55 -49.92
N PRO A 814 -21.98 11.82 -49.12
CA PRO A 814 -22.27 11.01 -47.94
C PRO A 814 -22.60 9.59 -48.43
N ARG A 815 -21.81 8.59 -48.01
CA ARG A 815 -22.17 7.19 -48.22
C ARG A 815 -23.49 6.93 -47.50
N ALA A 816 -24.54 6.61 -48.27
CA ALA A 816 -25.79 6.11 -47.74
C ALA A 816 -25.50 4.86 -46.88
N ALA A 817 -26.12 4.80 -45.70
CA ALA A 817 -26.09 3.61 -44.86
C ALA A 817 -26.63 2.42 -45.65
N VAL A 818 -25.80 1.39 -45.81
CA VAL A 818 -26.24 0.10 -46.36
C VAL A 818 -27.17 -0.56 -45.33
N PRO A 819 -28.35 -1.09 -45.72
CA PRO A 819 -29.23 -1.78 -44.78
C PRO A 819 -28.60 -3.11 -44.37
N ALA A 820 -28.60 -3.39 -43.07
CA ALA A 820 -28.24 -4.70 -42.55
C ALA A 820 -29.30 -5.72 -42.98
N HIS A 821 -28.94 -6.62 -43.91
CA HIS A 821 -29.73 -7.83 -44.15
C HIS A 821 -29.24 -8.99 -43.29
N ALA A 822 -30.25 -9.62 -42.69
CA ALA A 822 -30.23 -10.76 -41.79
C ALA A 822 -29.38 -11.95 -42.24
N GLN A 823 -28.73 -12.60 -41.26
CA GLN A 823 -28.69 -14.06 -41.19
C GLN A 823 -28.87 -14.55 -39.75
N ALA A 824 -29.60 -15.66 -39.67
CA ALA A 824 -30.30 -16.29 -38.57
C ALA A 824 -29.50 -16.62 -37.29
N GLY A 825 -30.17 -16.41 -36.14
CA GLY A 825 -30.52 -17.44 -35.14
C GLY A 825 -29.40 -18.19 -34.40
N ASN A 826 -29.23 -17.91 -33.09
CA ASN A 826 -29.78 -18.68 -31.97
C ASN A 826 -29.09 -18.29 -30.65
N GLY A 827 -29.84 -18.29 -29.53
CA GLY A 827 -29.25 -18.45 -28.19
C GLY A 827 -29.37 -17.27 -27.22
N LYS A 828 -30.35 -17.38 -26.32
CA LYS A 828 -30.71 -16.53 -25.17
C LYS A 828 -29.54 -16.02 -24.29
N SER A 829 -29.68 -14.80 -23.75
CA SER A 829 -29.53 -14.56 -22.30
C SER A 829 -30.27 -13.29 -21.84
N ASN A 830 -31.00 -13.44 -20.73
CA ASN A 830 -31.73 -12.41 -20.00
C ASN A 830 -30.76 -11.43 -19.32
N PHE A 831 -31.08 -10.13 -19.26
CA PHE A 831 -31.01 -9.36 -18.01
C PHE A 831 -31.80 -8.05 -18.12
N ALA A 832 -32.70 -7.86 -17.16
CA ALA A 832 -33.69 -6.80 -17.09
C ALA A 832 -33.08 -5.43 -16.77
N GLY A 833 -33.62 -4.39 -17.42
CA GLY A 833 -33.29 -3.00 -17.16
C GLY A 833 -34.02 -2.40 -15.96
N LYS A 834 -33.41 -1.36 -15.38
CA LYS A 834 -34.13 -0.27 -14.70
C LYS A 834 -33.50 1.09 -15.08
N PRO A 835 -34.29 2.18 -15.17
CA PRO A 835 -33.92 3.42 -15.85
C PRO A 835 -33.24 4.45 -14.94
N SER A 836 -32.38 5.29 -15.52
CA SER A 836 -31.82 6.50 -14.89
C SER A 836 -32.75 7.71 -15.01
N PRO A 837 -32.87 8.58 -13.98
CA PRO A 837 -33.70 9.77 -14.07
C PRO A 837 -32.94 11.03 -14.53
N ALA A 838 -33.73 11.87 -15.19
CA ALA A 838 -33.53 13.21 -15.72
C ALA A 838 -32.58 14.16 -14.98
N GLY A 839 -31.89 14.97 -15.79
CA GLY A 839 -30.99 16.03 -15.36
C GLY A 839 -31.67 17.29 -14.80
N LYS A 840 -30.84 18.09 -14.10
CA LYS A 840 -31.09 19.51 -13.79
C LYS A 840 -29.83 20.33 -14.12
N PRO A 841 -29.97 21.59 -14.59
CA PRO A 841 -28.87 22.39 -15.09
C PRO A 841 -28.12 23.08 -13.94
N LYS A 842 -26.78 23.08 -13.97
CA LYS A 842 -25.94 23.85 -13.03
C LYS A 842 -25.48 25.17 -13.66
N LYS A 843 -25.76 26.25 -12.93
CA LYS A 843 -25.36 27.65 -13.17
C LYS A 843 -23.83 27.78 -13.27
N LYS A 844 -23.36 28.51 -14.29
CA LYS A 844 -21.97 28.97 -14.46
C LYS A 844 -21.67 30.08 -13.43
N LYS A 845 -20.57 29.95 -12.67
CA LYS A 845 -19.93 31.07 -11.95
C LYS A 845 -18.66 31.46 -12.72
N PHE A 846 -18.62 32.70 -13.19
CA PHE A 846 -17.42 33.36 -13.72
C PHE A 846 -16.56 33.85 -12.56
N TYR A 847 -15.26 33.57 -12.58
CA TYR A 847 -14.26 34.30 -11.79
C TYR A 847 -13.43 35.14 -12.77
N ALA A 848 -13.49 36.46 -12.60
CA ALA A 848 -12.67 37.42 -13.33
C ALA A 848 -11.34 37.64 -12.58
N SER A 849 -10.24 37.54 -13.31
CA SER A 849 -8.89 37.89 -12.88
C SER A 849 -8.69 39.41 -12.90
N LYS A 850 -8.11 39.96 -11.82
CA LYS A 850 -7.58 41.34 -11.78
C LYS A 850 -6.13 41.35 -12.28
N PRO A 851 -5.67 42.41 -12.97
CA PRO A 851 -4.28 42.56 -13.37
C PRO A 851 -3.43 43.24 -12.29
N LYS A 852 -2.14 42.91 -12.30
CA LYS A 852 -1.06 43.51 -11.49
C LYS A 852 -0.78 44.96 -11.92
N GLY A 853 -0.40 45.80 -10.98
CA GLY A 853 0.17 47.12 -11.24
C GLY A 853 0.96 47.66 -10.04
N ARG A 854 2.28 47.77 -10.27
CA ARG A 854 3.37 48.39 -9.50
C ARG A 854 3.80 47.74 -8.20
#